data_AF-A0ABD3IKS7-F1
#
_entry.id   AF-A0ABD3IKS7-F1
#
_cell.length_a   1.000
_cell.length_b   1.000
_cell.length_c   1.000
_cell.angle_alpha   90.00
_cell.angle_beta   90.00
_cell.angle_gamma   90.00
#
_symmetry.space_group_name_H-M   'P 1'
#
loop_
_entity.id
_entity.type
_entity.pdbx_description
1 polymer ?
#
loop_
_entity_poly.entity_id
_entity_poly.type
_entity_poly.pdbx_seq_one_letter_code
_entity_poly.pdbx_strand_id
1 'polypeptide(L)'
;MPGEARRLLQNLRRRRPPPSASGNPAPPMDGSERYCFNPVLKWNPRVEEYFAEAYGAEHFARISRALTRPSCYSCIRVNTVKSTSDAVIEKLHAIAEEAGLGGSTNDVNSQGTHTVVDSDELPRQDGASTNAKGDQCPEEQSKKVLGWSLGDTLDPRKEGLPSRLISKCNIPGLDYVVFIRGSGPHDIDYGYALDKPPKEVMVSRKCAEAVLRGAQVYVPGALACSAHVEKGDVVAVSVGVEQPGPDGRWGVNMTRGTVLQGFQTDPLYNERNGMYIGQGIAMMSRAGIFRASEGVAVDMKNQVYRLPSFNDVLQGEIFLQNLPSIITAHALDPQKGERILDMCAAPGGKTTAIAIIIKDEGEIIAADRSHNKVLDIQKLAAELGLSCITTYKLDALKSVCKSHDLNATVTSISGDSFKSDATNQNSSTAESQVEKVQADDIAGISMIDVNNVNVKNEKSSEKIYASQADVRKSMRRMKNGPGRNQSKGDRVENSKGFLPHSFDRVLLDAPCSALGLRPRLFSGEETIESLRNHAKYQRRMFDQAVQLVRPGGVIVYSTCTINPGENEALVRYALDTYKFLSLAPQHPRVGGPGLVGSFEYSDGYIEEWLKPGEEELVQRFDPSAPLDTIGFFIAKFIVNEET
;
A
#
# COMPACT_ATOMS: atom_id res chain seq x y z
N MET A 1 50.95 -40.96 -19.34
CA MET A 1 50.18 -41.57 -18.23
C MET A 1 49.72 -40.49 -17.25
N PRO A 2 48.63 -39.76 -17.52
CA PRO A 2 48.08 -38.73 -16.61
C PRO A 2 47.08 -39.37 -15.62
N GLY A 3 47.53 -40.39 -14.89
CA GLY A 3 46.69 -41.20 -14.00
C GLY A 3 46.89 -40.96 -12.50
N GLU A 4 48.05 -40.46 -12.08
CA GLU A 4 48.42 -40.44 -10.65
C GLU A 4 48.29 -39.05 -9.98
N ALA A 5 48.38 -37.96 -10.74
CA ALA A 5 48.18 -36.61 -10.19
C ALA A 5 46.71 -36.30 -9.82
N ARG A 6 45.74 -37.07 -10.35
CA ARG A 6 44.31 -36.88 -10.05
C ARG A 6 43.84 -37.59 -8.78
N ARG A 7 44.59 -38.58 -8.28
CA ARG A 7 44.24 -39.31 -7.04
C ARG A 7 44.76 -38.64 -5.77
N LEU A 8 45.84 -37.86 -5.85
CA LEU A 8 46.37 -37.11 -4.70
C LEU A 8 45.57 -35.84 -4.36
N LEU A 9 44.89 -35.23 -5.34
CA LEU A 9 44.02 -34.06 -5.12
C LEU A 9 42.59 -34.42 -4.65
N GLN A 10 42.19 -35.69 -4.74
CA GLN A 10 40.89 -36.16 -4.22
C GLN A 10 40.93 -36.56 -2.73
N ASN A 11 42.11 -36.83 -2.17
CA ASN A 11 42.25 -37.23 -0.75
C ASN A 11 42.54 -36.07 0.21
N LEU A 12 42.77 -34.84 -0.29
CA LEU A 12 42.95 -33.63 0.53
C LEU A 12 41.69 -32.77 0.70
N ARG A 13 40.52 -33.22 0.21
CA ARG A 13 39.21 -32.55 0.40
C ARG A 13 38.26 -33.28 1.36
N ARG A 14 38.73 -34.28 2.09
CA ARG A 14 37.92 -35.02 3.09
C ARG A 14 38.59 -35.07 4.47
N ARG A 15 38.73 -33.91 5.11
CA ARG A 15 38.81 -33.79 6.58
C ARG A 15 38.22 -32.45 7.00
N ARG A 16 36.89 -32.38 7.17
CA ARG A 16 36.32 -31.39 8.09
C ARG A 16 36.61 -31.91 9.50
N PRO A 17 37.10 -31.08 10.44
CA PRO A 17 37.15 -31.49 11.84
C PRO A 17 35.72 -31.80 12.31
N PRO A 18 35.54 -32.77 13.22
CA PRO A 18 34.23 -33.03 13.82
C PRO A 18 33.73 -31.75 14.51
N PRO A 19 32.42 -31.46 14.50
CA PRO A 19 31.90 -30.36 15.29
C PRO A 19 32.25 -30.62 16.76
N SER A 20 32.82 -29.62 17.41
CA SER A 20 33.08 -29.63 18.85
C SER A 20 31.77 -29.94 19.58
N ALA A 21 31.71 -31.11 20.22
CA ALA A 21 30.65 -31.50 21.13
C ALA A 21 30.79 -30.70 22.43
N SER A 22 30.34 -29.44 22.42
CA SER A 22 30.15 -28.65 23.63
C SER A 22 29.19 -27.50 23.35
N GLY A 23 27.95 -27.86 23.03
CA GLY A 23 26.80 -27.00 23.22
C GLY A 23 25.72 -27.93 23.70
N ASN A 24 25.32 -27.82 24.97
CA ASN A 24 24.10 -28.48 25.42
C ASN A 24 22.99 -28.14 24.40
N PRO A 25 22.23 -29.11 23.88
CA PRO A 25 21.08 -28.78 23.06
C PRO A 25 20.23 -27.81 23.88
N ALA A 26 19.93 -26.65 23.31
CA ALA A 26 18.96 -25.75 23.90
C ALA A 26 17.72 -26.59 24.26
N PRO A 27 17.14 -26.39 25.45
CA PRO A 27 15.99 -27.17 25.88
C PRO A 27 14.94 -27.16 24.76
N PRO A 28 14.22 -28.27 24.52
CA PRO A 28 13.16 -28.29 23.53
C PRO A 28 12.18 -27.15 23.84
N MET A 29 12.15 -26.16 22.94
CA MET A 29 11.27 -25.01 23.05
C MET A 29 9.83 -25.49 23.18
N ASP A 30 9.06 -24.85 24.05
CA ASP A 30 7.63 -25.10 24.15
C ASP A 30 6.98 -24.83 22.79
N GLY A 31 6.16 -25.77 22.31
CA GLY A 31 5.43 -25.61 21.06
C GLY A 31 4.53 -24.38 21.07
N SER A 32 4.11 -23.91 22.25
CA SER A 32 3.29 -22.71 22.43
C SER A 32 4.03 -21.43 22.03
N GLU A 33 5.35 -21.36 22.26
CA GLU A 33 6.18 -20.21 21.87
C GLU A 33 6.51 -20.21 20.38
N ARG A 34 6.45 -21.38 19.75
CA ARG A 34 6.74 -21.53 18.32
C ARG A 34 5.53 -21.26 17.45
N TYR A 35 4.44 -21.98 17.69
CA TYR A 35 3.22 -21.96 16.88
C TYR A 35 2.28 -20.87 17.38
N CYS A 36 2.74 -19.62 17.35
CA CYS A 36 1.97 -18.45 17.76
C CYS A 36 2.25 -17.26 16.84
N PHE A 37 1.56 -16.14 17.09
CA PHE A 37 1.80 -14.87 16.41
C PHE A 37 2.29 -13.82 17.41
N ASN A 38 3.61 -13.64 17.49
CA ASN A 38 4.24 -12.63 18.32
C ASN A 38 5.44 -12.00 17.58
N PRO A 39 5.18 -11.30 16.45
CA PRO A 39 6.24 -10.69 15.66
C PRO A 39 6.96 -9.58 16.44
N VAL A 40 8.29 -9.58 16.33
CA VAL A 40 9.15 -8.49 16.83
C VAL A 40 9.87 -7.88 15.65
N LEU A 41 9.67 -6.58 15.40
CA LEU A 41 10.42 -5.86 14.37
C LEU A 41 11.86 -5.67 14.82
N LYS A 42 12.78 -6.23 14.03
CA LYS A 42 14.21 -5.99 14.18
C LYS A 42 14.60 -4.83 13.26
N TRP A 43 15.07 -3.76 13.86
CA TRP A 43 15.57 -2.58 13.15
C TRP A 43 17.09 -2.67 12.99
N ASN A 44 17.63 -1.93 12.03
CA ASN A 44 19.07 -1.64 12.02
C ASN A 44 19.40 -0.78 13.27
N PRO A 45 20.43 -1.11 14.08
CA PRO A 45 20.70 -0.40 15.33
C PRO A 45 20.85 1.11 15.19
N ARG A 46 21.48 1.60 14.11
CA ARG A 46 21.62 3.05 13.87
C ARG A 46 20.31 3.71 13.48
N VAL A 47 19.45 2.98 12.77
CA VAL A 47 18.11 3.45 12.40
C VAL A 47 17.19 3.49 13.63
N GLU A 48 17.31 2.49 14.50
CA GLU A 48 16.62 2.45 15.78
C GLU A 48 17.04 3.61 16.69
N GLU A 49 18.34 3.89 16.80
CA GLU A 49 18.87 5.06 17.52
C GLU A 49 18.31 6.37 16.95
N TYR A 50 18.37 6.55 15.63
CA TYR A 50 17.80 7.73 14.96
C TYR A 50 16.31 7.94 15.29
N PHE A 51 15.50 6.88 15.26
CA PHE A 51 14.09 6.99 15.62
C PHE A 51 13.85 7.13 17.13
N ALA A 52 14.68 6.51 17.97
CA ALA A 52 14.60 6.68 19.40
C ALA A 52 14.90 8.12 19.82
N GLU A 53 15.84 8.79 19.17
CA GLU A 53 16.10 10.23 19.35
C GLU A 53 14.94 11.09 18.82
N ALA A 54 14.36 10.72 17.67
CA ALA A 54 13.26 11.50 17.08
C ALA A 54 11.93 11.43 17.85
N TYR A 55 11.58 10.26 18.40
CA TYR A 55 10.29 10.03 19.08
C TYR A 55 10.41 9.91 20.60
N GLY A 56 11.61 9.63 21.11
CA GLY A 56 11.80 9.02 22.42
C GLY A 56 11.74 7.48 22.34
N ALA A 57 12.66 6.81 23.02
CA ALA A 57 12.83 5.36 22.96
C ALA A 57 11.54 4.56 23.30
N GLU A 58 10.82 4.95 24.37
CA GLU A 58 9.59 4.26 24.76
C GLU A 58 8.47 4.44 23.73
N HIS A 59 8.37 5.64 23.14
CA HIS A 59 7.36 5.93 22.12
C HIS A 59 7.67 5.16 20.85
N PHE A 60 8.92 5.16 20.39
CA PHE A 60 9.33 4.39 19.24
C PHE A 60 9.13 2.88 19.43
N ALA A 61 9.32 2.35 20.63
CA ALA A 61 9.01 0.96 20.94
C ALA A 61 7.50 0.64 20.79
N ARG A 62 6.62 1.57 21.20
CA ARG A 62 5.16 1.43 20.98
C ARG A 62 4.82 1.50 19.49
N ILE A 63 5.42 2.43 18.73
CA ILE A 63 5.26 2.52 17.27
C ILE A 63 5.67 1.19 16.62
N SER A 64 6.84 0.68 16.96
CA SER A 64 7.36 -0.60 16.45
C SER A 64 6.42 -1.77 16.72
N ARG A 65 5.82 -1.84 17.92
CA ARG A 65 4.83 -2.86 18.26
C ARG A 65 3.51 -2.68 17.49
N ALA A 66 3.05 -1.46 17.30
CA ALA A 66 1.83 -1.19 16.54
C ALA A 66 1.99 -1.51 15.06
N LEU A 67 3.19 -1.29 14.50
CA LEU A 67 3.50 -1.59 13.10
C LEU A 67 3.33 -3.08 12.76
N THR A 68 3.54 -4.01 13.70
CA THR A 68 3.42 -5.45 13.44
C THR A 68 1.99 -5.95 13.28
N ARG A 69 1.01 -5.13 13.62
CA ARG A 69 -0.40 -5.49 13.63
C ARG A 69 -1.13 -4.73 12.53
N PRO A 70 -2.10 -5.35 11.83
CA PRO A 70 -2.96 -4.64 10.90
C PRO A 70 -3.79 -3.60 11.67
N SER A 71 -4.42 -2.66 10.96
CA SER A 71 -5.52 -1.90 11.55
C SER A 71 -6.68 -2.87 11.82
N CYS A 72 -7.35 -2.68 12.95
CA CYS A 72 -8.59 -3.38 13.31
C CYS A 72 -9.76 -2.97 12.42
N TYR A 73 -9.59 -2.02 11.50
CA TYR A 73 -10.62 -1.56 10.58
C TYR A 73 -10.19 -1.69 9.12
N SER A 74 -11.09 -2.22 8.30
CA SER A 74 -11.02 -2.04 6.85
C SER A 74 -11.66 -0.71 6.49
N CYS A 75 -10.88 0.21 5.94
CA CYS A 75 -11.34 1.53 5.52
C CYS A 75 -11.71 1.51 4.04
N ILE A 76 -12.96 1.85 3.75
CA ILE A 76 -13.55 1.82 2.42
C ILE A 76 -13.95 3.24 2.04
N ARG A 77 -13.52 3.66 0.85
CA ARG A 77 -13.99 4.87 0.21
C ARG A 77 -15.14 4.52 -0.75
N VAL A 78 -16.30 5.12 -0.56
CA VAL A 78 -17.44 4.95 -1.47
C VAL A 78 -17.30 5.87 -2.68
N ASN A 79 -17.57 5.33 -3.86
CA ASN A 79 -17.66 6.08 -5.10
C ASN A 79 -19.00 6.84 -5.16
N THR A 80 -19.01 8.07 -4.67
CA THR A 80 -20.21 8.92 -4.61
C THR A 80 -20.72 9.41 -5.98
N VAL A 81 -20.01 9.11 -7.08
CA VAL A 81 -20.51 9.32 -8.45
C VAL A 81 -21.46 8.19 -8.86
N LYS A 82 -21.28 6.98 -8.31
CA LYS A 82 -22.08 5.79 -8.65
C LYS A 82 -23.09 5.37 -7.59
N SER A 83 -22.75 5.53 -6.30
CA SER A 83 -23.53 4.95 -5.20
C SER A 83 -23.50 5.84 -3.96
N THR A 84 -24.46 5.67 -3.05
CA THR A 84 -24.48 6.35 -1.75
C THR A 84 -23.86 5.47 -0.68
N SER A 85 -23.37 6.06 0.42
CA SER A 85 -22.80 5.27 1.51
C SER A 85 -23.84 4.37 2.19
N ASP A 86 -25.10 4.80 2.27
CA ASP A 86 -26.19 3.95 2.80
C ASP A 86 -26.45 2.72 1.92
N ALA A 87 -26.55 2.91 0.60
CA ALA A 87 -26.75 1.80 -0.32
C ALA A 87 -25.58 0.79 -0.29
N VAL A 88 -24.34 1.28 -0.18
CA VAL A 88 -23.17 0.42 -0.03
C VAL A 88 -23.22 -0.35 1.29
N ILE A 89 -23.59 0.30 2.40
CA ILE A 89 -23.71 -0.36 3.71
C ILE A 89 -24.76 -1.47 3.69
N GLU A 90 -25.92 -1.23 3.09
CA GLU A 90 -26.97 -2.26 2.94
C GLU A 90 -26.46 -3.48 2.15
N LYS A 91 -25.77 -3.25 1.03
CA LYS A 91 -25.15 -4.34 0.25
C LYS A 91 -24.08 -5.09 1.04
N LEU A 92 -23.24 -4.38 1.80
CA LEU A 92 -22.22 -5.01 2.64
C LEU A 92 -22.82 -5.84 3.78
N HIS A 93 -23.94 -5.41 4.36
CA HIS A 93 -24.68 -6.22 5.33
C HIS A 93 -25.19 -7.52 4.72
N ALA A 94 -25.81 -7.47 3.54
CA ALA A 94 -26.28 -8.67 2.84
C ALA A 94 -25.13 -9.66 2.55
N ILE A 95 -23.98 -9.15 2.08
CA ILE A 95 -22.78 -9.97 1.83
C ILE A 95 -22.22 -10.58 3.13
N ALA A 96 -22.23 -9.83 4.23
CA ALA A 96 -21.76 -10.33 5.52
C ALA A 96 -22.67 -11.43 6.09
N GLU A 97 -23.99 -11.33 5.88
CA GLU A 97 -24.96 -12.36 6.26
C GLU A 97 -24.76 -13.64 5.43
N GLU A 98 -24.60 -13.53 4.12
CA GLU A 98 -24.32 -14.66 3.23
C GLU A 98 -22.98 -15.36 3.55
N ALA A 99 -21.97 -14.60 3.96
CA ALA A 99 -20.67 -15.11 4.35
C ALA A 99 -20.64 -15.74 5.76
N GLY A 100 -21.75 -15.72 6.50
CA GLY A 100 -21.84 -16.28 7.86
C GLY A 100 -21.07 -15.49 8.92
N LEU A 101 -20.81 -14.20 8.69
CA LEU A 101 -20.15 -13.31 9.67
C LEU A 101 -21.12 -12.79 10.76
N GLY A 102 -22.40 -13.16 10.69
CA GLY A 102 -23.40 -12.93 11.72
C GLY A 102 -23.41 -14.05 12.75
N GLY A 103 -22.66 -13.89 13.85
CA GLY A 103 -22.83 -14.72 15.04
C GLY A 103 -24.24 -14.56 15.61
N SER A 104 -24.88 -15.70 15.87
CA SER A 104 -26.22 -15.88 16.45
C SER A 104 -26.58 -14.83 17.52
N THR A 105 -27.65 -14.08 17.29
CA THR A 105 -28.43 -13.44 18.35
C THR A 105 -29.73 -14.21 18.54
N ASN A 106 -29.63 -15.48 18.95
CA ASN A 106 -30.75 -16.23 19.49
C ASN A 106 -30.21 -17.23 20.50
N ASP A 107 -30.49 -16.96 21.79
CA ASP A 107 -30.75 -17.90 22.89
C ASP A 107 -30.62 -17.11 24.22
N VAL A 108 -31.46 -17.19 25.25
CA VAL A 108 -32.76 -17.82 25.53
C VAL A 108 -33.35 -16.93 26.63
N ASN A 109 -34.58 -16.47 26.44
CA ASN A 109 -35.38 -15.89 27.51
C ASN A 109 -35.98 -17.06 28.30
N SER A 110 -35.37 -17.44 29.42
CA SER A 110 -36.00 -18.33 30.38
C SER A 110 -35.79 -17.79 31.79
N GLN A 111 -36.88 -17.26 32.34
CA GLN A 111 -37.03 -16.91 33.74
C GLN A 111 -36.72 -18.13 34.63
N GLY A 112 -35.91 -17.90 35.65
CA GLY A 112 -35.61 -18.86 36.71
C GLY A 112 -35.13 -18.11 37.94
N THR A 113 -36.06 -17.62 38.74
CA THR A 113 -35.85 -17.10 40.10
C THR A 113 -35.12 -18.12 40.96
N HIS A 114 -33.97 -17.77 41.56
CA HIS A 114 -33.58 -18.29 42.87
C HIS A 114 -32.54 -17.38 43.56
N THR A 115 -32.92 -17.00 44.77
CA THR A 115 -32.19 -16.26 45.81
C THR A 115 -31.12 -17.11 46.51
N VAL A 116 -29.91 -16.59 46.71
CA VAL A 116 -28.98 -16.92 47.82
C VAL A 116 -28.07 -15.69 48.02
N VAL A 117 -28.31 -14.82 49.01
CA VAL A 117 -27.67 -14.75 50.35
C VAL A 117 -26.14 -14.69 50.29
N ASP A 118 -25.58 -13.48 50.45
CA ASP A 118 -24.19 -13.28 50.89
C ASP A 118 -24.21 -12.57 52.24
N SER A 119 -23.64 -13.24 53.23
CA SER A 119 -23.43 -12.80 54.60
C SER A 119 -21.93 -12.82 54.85
N ASP A 120 -21.35 -11.65 55.16
CA ASP A 120 -20.58 -11.41 56.39
C ASP A 120 -19.82 -10.08 56.34
N GLU A 121 -20.44 -9.11 57.01
CA GLU A 121 -19.88 -8.02 57.83
C GLU A 121 -18.67 -8.49 58.69
N LEU A 122 -17.61 -7.75 59.05
CA LEU A 122 -17.37 -6.41 59.65
C LEU A 122 -15.85 -6.38 60.05
N PRO A 123 -15.26 -5.33 60.68
CA PRO A 123 -15.68 -3.94 60.82
C PRO A 123 -14.58 -2.89 60.51
N ARG A 124 -15.08 -1.65 60.45
CA ARG A 124 -14.36 -0.37 60.41
C ARG A 124 -13.63 -0.05 61.73
N GLN A 125 -12.65 0.86 61.65
CA GLN A 125 -12.33 1.78 62.74
C GLN A 125 -12.26 3.22 62.23
N ASP A 126 -12.94 4.09 62.99
CA ASP A 126 -13.13 5.52 62.80
C ASP A 126 -11.91 6.34 63.24
N GLY A 127 -11.79 7.56 62.70
CA GLY A 127 -10.90 8.60 63.21
C GLY A 127 -11.14 9.94 62.51
N ALA A 128 -11.78 10.86 63.22
CA ALA A 128 -12.32 12.13 62.72
C ALA A 128 -11.35 13.33 62.82
N SER A 129 -11.66 14.39 62.04
CA SER A 129 -11.49 15.84 62.35
C SER A 129 -10.05 16.41 62.29
N THR A 130 -9.73 17.45 61.50
CA THR A 130 -10.11 18.87 61.72
C THR A 130 -9.98 19.75 60.45
N ASN A 131 -10.75 20.85 60.42
CA ASN A 131 -10.75 21.93 59.43
C ASN A 131 -9.63 22.98 59.63
N ALA A 132 -9.14 23.59 58.55
CA ALA A 132 -8.74 25.01 58.51
C ALA A 132 -8.81 25.58 57.07
N LYS A 133 -9.32 26.82 56.95
CA LYS A 133 -9.67 27.58 55.74
C LYS A 133 -8.57 28.56 55.29
N GLY A 134 -8.65 29.00 54.03
CA GLY A 134 -8.07 30.24 53.43
C GLY A 134 -7.10 29.90 52.30
N ASP A 135 -7.23 30.34 51.03
CA ASP A 135 -7.85 31.53 50.44
C ASP A 135 -8.32 31.26 49.00
N GLN A 136 -9.32 32.02 48.55
CA GLN A 136 -9.85 32.07 47.17
C GLN A 136 -9.26 33.26 46.39
N CYS A 137 -9.04 33.10 45.08
CA CYS A 137 -9.51 34.01 44.00
C CYS A 137 -9.20 33.42 42.60
N PRO A 138 -9.89 33.83 41.52
CA PRO A 138 -10.60 32.90 40.64
C PRO A 138 -10.25 33.01 39.14
N GLU A 139 -10.17 31.88 38.43
CA GLU A 139 -10.25 31.86 36.97
C GLU A 139 -11.04 30.63 36.49
N GLU A 140 -12.36 30.79 36.37
CA GLU A 140 -13.18 29.86 35.60
C GLU A 140 -14.35 30.61 34.97
N GLN A 141 -14.10 31.27 33.83
CA GLN A 141 -15.15 31.69 32.89
C GLN A 141 -14.52 32.13 31.57
N SER A 142 -14.07 31.17 30.75
CA SER A 142 -14.04 31.22 29.27
C SER A 142 -13.35 30.00 28.66
N LYS A 143 -13.91 28.80 28.85
CA LYS A 143 -13.64 27.62 28.00
C LYS A 143 -14.92 26.83 27.81
N LYS A 144 -15.82 27.39 27.00
CA LYS A 144 -17.05 26.71 26.56
C LYS A 144 -17.32 26.98 25.09
N VAL A 145 -16.31 26.79 24.23
CA VAL A 145 -16.49 26.76 22.77
C VAL A 145 -15.46 25.77 22.19
N LEU A 146 -15.98 24.74 21.50
CA LEU A 146 -15.31 23.66 20.76
C LEU A 146 -14.37 22.70 21.52
N GLY A 147 -14.95 21.61 22.03
CA GLY A 147 -14.23 20.37 22.35
C GLY A 147 -14.99 19.18 21.74
N TRP A 148 -14.60 18.77 20.52
CA TRP A 148 -15.00 17.48 19.95
C TRP A 148 -13.83 16.52 20.06
N SER A 149 -13.91 15.60 21.02
CA SER A 149 -12.97 14.48 21.17
C SER A 149 -13.47 13.30 20.32
N LEU A 150 -12.84 13.09 19.16
CA LEU A 150 -13.06 11.90 18.32
C LEU A 150 -12.61 10.61 19.03
N GLY A 151 -11.84 10.73 20.13
CA GLY A 151 -11.47 9.61 20.98
C GLY A 151 -12.69 8.92 21.60
N ASP A 152 -13.79 9.64 21.85
CA ASP A 152 -14.94 9.06 22.56
C ASP A 152 -15.81 8.12 21.71
N THR A 153 -15.69 8.12 20.38
CA THR A 153 -16.50 7.26 19.49
C THR A 153 -15.70 6.09 18.88
N LEU A 154 -14.40 6.01 19.18
CA LEU A 154 -13.50 4.93 18.76
C LEU A 154 -12.67 4.35 19.92
N ASP A 155 -12.94 4.73 21.18
CA ASP A 155 -12.30 4.17 22.39
C ASP A 155 -12.76 2.72 22.63
N PRO A 156 -11.85 1.73 22.66
CA PRO A 156 -12.17 0.34 22.95
C PRO A 156 -12.61 0.06 24.41
N ARG A 157 -12.56 1.06 25.31
CA ARG A 157 -12.75 0.86 26.77
C ARG A 157 -14.11 1.27 27.33
N LYS A 158 -15.05 1.76 26.51
CA LYS A 158 -16.45 1.97 26.94
C LYS A 158 -17.29 0.75 26.60
N GLU A 159 -17.35 -0.20 27.53
CA GLU A 159 -18.39 -1.25 27.53
C GLU A 159 -19.77 -0.58 27.60
N GLY A 160 -20.65 -0.81 26.62
CA GLY A 160 -22.05 -0.36 26.72
C GLY A 160 -22.82 -0.04 25.44
N LEU A 161 -22.21 0.01 24.24
CA LEU A 161 -22.95 0.14 22.97
C LEU A 161 -22.79 -1.12 22.13
N PRO A 162 -23.86 -1.69 21.53
CA PRO A 162 -23.70 -2.78 20.56
C PRO A 162 -22.87 -2.25 19.39
N SER A 163 -21.58 -2.62 19.34
CA SER A 163 -20.65 -2.08 18.36
C SER A 163 -21.04 -2.59 16.98
N ARG A 164 -21.63 -1.73 16.15
CA ARG A 164 -22.00 -2.08 14.78
C ARG A 164 -20.76 -2.54 14.01
N LEU A 165 -20.86 -3.69 13.34
CA LEU A 165 -19.80 -4.26 12.50
C LEU A 165 -19.35 -3.31 11.38
N ILE A 166 -20.31 -2.55 10.84
CA ILE A 166 -20.13 -1.56 9.79
C ILE A 166 -20.54 -0.20 10.33
N SER A 167 -19.71 0.82 10.14
CA SER A 167 -19.98 2.19 10.56
C SER A 167 -19.54 3.20 9.51
N LYS A 168 -20.25 4.33 9.41
CA LYS A 168 -19.80 5.48 8.65
C LYS A 168 -18.71 6.22 9.41
N CYS A 169 -17.84 6.92 8.69
CA CYS A 169 -16.92 7.86 9.31
C CYS A 169 -17.68 9.06 9.89
N ASN A 170 -17.38 9.41 11.13
CA ASN A 170 -18.04 10.50 11.85
C ASN A 170 -17.33 11.85 11.64
N ILE A 171 -16.29 11.90 10.81
CA ILE A 171 -15.58 13.14 10.50
C ILE A 171 -16.43 13.93 9.49
N PRO A 172 -16.76 15.21 9.75
CA PRO A 172 -17.53 16.04 8.81
C PRO A 172 -16.89 16.06 7.42
N GLY A 173 -17.71 15.86 6.39
CA GLY A 173 -17.26 15.79 4.99
C GLY A 173 -16.71 14.43 4.54
N LEU A 174 -16.66 13.43 5.44
CA LEU A 174 -16.22 12.05 5.15
C LEU A 174 -17.34 11.01 5.33
N ASP A 175 -18.60 11.40 5.23
CA ASP A 175 -19.80 10.55 5.32
C ASP A 175 -19.86 9.43 4.25
N TYR A 176 -19.02 9.53 3.22
CA TYR A 176 -18.81 8.53 2.18
C TYR A 176 -17.66 7.54 2.48
N VAL A 177 -17.04 7.64 3.65
CA VAL A 177 -16.05 6.67 4.14
C VAL A 177 -16.74 5.70 5.10
N VAL A 178 -16.54 4.40 4.86
CA VAL A 178 -17.15 3.32 5.64
C VAL A 178 -16.03 2.49 6.27
N PHE A 179 -16.20 2.15 7.55
CA PHE A 179 -15.32 1.26 8.28
C PHE A 179 -16.01 -0.07 8.52
N ILE A 180 -15.28 -1.16 8.30
CA ILE A 180 -15.69 -2.49 8.75
C ILE A 180 -14.72 -2.95 9.82
N ARG A 181 -15.25 -3.22 11.02
CA ARG A 181 -14.48 -3.65 12.17
C ARG A 181 -14.10 -5.13 12.02
N GLY A 182 -12.80 -5.41 12.04
CA GLY A 182 -12.24 -6.74 12.21
C GLY A 182 -12.04 -7.11 13.68
N SER A 183 -11.44 -8.27 13.91
CA SER A 183 -11.09 -8.75 15.26
C SER A 183 -9.72 -9.42 15.27
N GLY A 184 -9.08 -9.43 16.43
CA GLY A 184 -7.77 -10.06 16.66
C GLY A 184 -6.86 -9.23 17.56
N PRO A 185 -5.70 -9.76 17.96
CA PRO A 185 -5.21 -11.09 17.62
C PRO A 185 -6.01 -12.20 18.32
N HIS A 186 -6.27 -13.30 17.61
CA HIS A 186 -6.88 -14.52 18.12
C HIS A 186 -5.80 -15.57 18.38
N ASP A 187 -5.92 -16.31 19.47
CA ASP A 187 -5.09 -17.48 19.72
C ASP A 187 -5.58 -18.65 18.85
N ILE A 188 -4.65 -19.22 18.09
CA ILE A 188 -4.95 -20.27 17.12
C ILE A 188 -4.32 -21.57 17.60
N ASP A 189 -5.15 -22.60 17.77
CA ASP A 189 -4.66 -23.97 17.95
C ASP A 189 -4.21 -24.52 16.59
N TYR A 190 -2.91 -24.79 16.48
CA TYR A 190 -2.32 -25.33 15.25
C TYR A 190 -2.36 -26.86 15.17
N GLY A 191 -2.89 -27.56 16.19
CA GLY A 191 -3.06 -29.01 16.19
C GLY A 191 -1.74 -29.79 16.21
N TYR A 192 -0.68 -29.21 16.79
CA TYR A 192 0.63 -29.87 16.93
C TYR A 192 0.64 -30.82 18.13
N ALA A 193 1.47 -31.86 18.06
CA ALA A 193 1.74 -32.75 19.19
C ALA A 193 3.26 -32.96 19.36
N LEU A 194 3.67 -33.56 20.47
CA LEU A 194 5.07 -33.94 20.69
C LEU A 194 5.55 -34.80 19.52
N ASP A 195 6.65 -34.38 18.86
CA ASP A 195 7.24 -35.00 17.66
C ASP A 195 6.34 -35.07 16.40
N LYS A 196 5.20 -34.38 16.39
CA LYS A 196 4.30 -34.30 15.24
C LYS A 196 3.97 -32.84 14.91
N PRO A 197 4.82 -32.15 14.11
CA PRO A 197 4.54 -30.80 13.67
C PRO A 197 3.30 -30.76 12.76
N PRO A 198 2.59 -29.62 12.69
CA PRO A 198 1.44 -29.48 11.81
C PRO A 198 1.90 -29.50 10.35
N LYS A 199 0.99 -29.85 9.43
CA LYS A 199 1.23 -29.60 8.00
C LYS A 199 1.35 -28.08 7.81
N GLU A 200 2.35 -27.65 7.06
CA GLU A 200 2.74 -26.24 6.99
C GLU A 200 2.82 -25.76 5.54
N VAL A 201 2.33 -24.55 5.29
CA VAL A 201 2.60 -23.76 4.08
C VAL A 201 3.28 -22.47 4.50
N MET A 202 4.55 -22.32 4.14
CA MET A 202 5.30 -21.09 4.37
C MET A 202 5.08 -20.12 3.20
N VAL A 203 4.68 -18.90 3.51
CA VAL A 203 4.42 -17.84 2.53
C VAL A 203 5.46 -16.72 2.61
N SER A 204 5.55 -15.93 1.54
CA SER A 204 6.36 -14.71 1.55
C SER A 204 5.80 -13.67 2.52
N ARG A 205 6.67 -12.80 3.04
CA ARG A 205 6.25 -11.67 3.89
C ARG A 205 5.11 -10.84 3.29
N LYS A 206 5.20 -10.43 2.02
CA LYS A 206 4.15 -9.63 1.37
C LYS A 206 2.81 -10.37 1.29
N CYS A 207 2.85 -11.69 1.07
CA CYS A 207 1.65 -12.53 1.12
C CYS A 207 1.09 -12.58 2.55
N ALA A 208 1.95 -12.74 3.56
CA ALA A 208 1.52 -12.75 4.96
C ALA A 208 0.88 -11.43 5.39
N GLU A 209 1.47 -10.29 5.03
CA GLU A 209 0.91 -8.96 5.33
C GLU A 209 -0.43 -8.73 4.60
N ALA A 210 -0.68 -9.36 3.46
CA ALA A 210 -1.98 -9.38 2.80
C ALA A 210 -2.99 -10.31 3.51
N VAL A 211 -2.56 -11.50 3.93
CA VAL A 211 -3.40 -12.46 4.67
C VAL A 211 -3.85 -11.86 6.00
N LEU A 212 -2.95 -11.19 6.73
CA LEU A 212 -3.28 -10.45 7.96
C LEU A 212 -4.29 -9.31 7.73
N ARG A 213 -4.55 -8.93 6.47
CA ARG A 213 -5.60 -7.97 6.08
C ARG A 213 -6.85 -8.65 5.50
N GLY A 214 -7.00 -9.96 5.66
CA GLY A 214 -8.17 -10.72 5.21
C GLY A 214 -8.04 -11.38 3.83
N ALA A 215 -6.84 -11.40 3.24
CA ALA A 215 -6.61 -12.09 1.97
C ALA A 215 -6.47 -13.61 2.14
N GLN A 216 -6.76 -14.34 1.05
CA GLN A 216 -6.42 -15.75 0.92
C GLN A 216 -4.94 -15.93 0.55
N VAL A 217 -4.40 -17.16 0.72
CA VAL A 217 -3.05 -17.45 0.21
C VAL A 217 -3.16 -17.87 -1.25
N TYR A 218 -2.62 -17.05 -2.14
CA TYR A 218 -2.53 -17.35 -3.57
C TYR A 218 -1.22 -18.04 -3.93
N VAL A 219 -1.24 -18.84 -4.99
CA VAL A 219 -0.12 -19.63 -5.50
C VAL A 219 1.22 -18.85 -5.61
N PRO A 220 1.27 -17.61 -6.14
CA PRO A 220 2.52 -16.86 -6.23
C PRO A 220 3.14 -16.53 -4.87
N GLY A 221 2.33 -16.45 -3.81
CA GLY A 221 2.75 -16.11 -2.45
C GLY A 221 3.37 -17.26 -1.67
N ALA A 222 3.10 -18.51 -2.06
CA ALA A 222 3.62 -19.71 -1.39
C ALA A 222 5.10 -19.97 -1.73
N LEU A 223 5.92 -20.20 -0.71
CA LEU A 223 7.37 -20.39 -0.81
C LEU A 223 7.81 -21.84 -0.55
N ALA A 224 7.28 -22.47 0.49
CA ALA A 224 7.58 -23.86 0.86
C ALA A 224 6.35 -24.53 1.46
N CYS A 225 6.36 -25.87 1.47
CA CYS A 225 5.21 -26.65 1.91
C CYS A 225 5.67 -28.04 2.37
N SER A 226 4.99 -28.62 3.36
CA SER A 226 5.25 -29.99 3.81
C SER A 226 5.06 -31.02 2.68
N ALA A 227 5.83 -32.12 2.72
CA ALA A 227 5.94 -33.09 1.61
C ALA A 227 4.60 -33.69 1.15
N HIS A 228 3.65 -33.89 2.08
CA HIS A 228 2.41 -34.64 1.89
C HIS A 228 1.16 -33.78 2.07
N VAL A 229 1.22 -32.53 1.62
CA VAL A 229 0.03 -31.67 1.54
C VAL A 229 -0.75 -32.02 0.28
N GLU A 230 -1.98 -32.46 0.51
CA GLU A 230 -3.01 -32.75 -0.48
C GLU A 230 -4.17 -31.75 -0.36
N LYS A 231 -4.97 -31.64 -1.41
CA LYS A 231 -6.17 -30.80 -1.38
C LYS A 231 -7.12 -31.28 -0.27
N GLY A 232 -7.60 -30.36 0.54
CA GLY A 232 -8.48 -30.62 1.69
C GLY A 232 -7.75 -30.74 3.02
N ASP A 233 -6.42 -30.81 3.03
CA ASP A 233 -5.65 -30.82 4.28
C ASP A 233 -5.77 -29.51 5.02
N VAL A 234 -5.88 -29.59 6.35
CA VAL A 234 -5.68 -28.45 7.24
C VAL A 234 -4.19 -28.16 7.33
N VAL A 235 -3.80 -26.91 7.06
CA VAL A 235 -2.42 -26.46 7.07
C VAL A 235 -2.25 -25.20 7.93
N ALA A 236 -1.19 -25.17 8.72
CA ALA A 236 -0.68 -23.98 9.35
C ALA A 236 0.00 -23.09 8.31
N VAL A 237 -0.20 -21.78 8.42
CA VAL A 237 0.44 -20.80 7.53
C VAL A 237 1.44 -19.97 8.31
N SER A 238 2.69 -20.03 7.86
CA SER A 238 3.83 -19.36 8.49
C SER A 238 4.53 -18.40 7.53
N VAL A 239 5.36 -17.51 8.07
CA VAL A 239 5.99 -16.45 7.27
C VAL A 239 7.49 -16.70 7.09
N GLY A 240 7.94 -16.65 5.83
CA GLY A 240 9.35 -16.55 5.49
C GLY A 240 9.79 -15.09 5.45
N VAL A 241 10.55 -14.67 6.47
CA VAL A 241 11.11 -13.31 6.59
C VAL A 241 12.50 -13.25 5.97
N GLU A 242 12.82 -12.13 5.32
CA GLU A 242 14.11 -11.87 4.71
C GLU A 242 15.27 -11.92 5.72
N GLN A 243 16.37 -12.54 5.30
CA GLN A 243 17.62 -12.67 6.05
C GLN A 243 18.78 -12.02 5.28
N PRO A 244 19.83 -11.55 5.96
CA PRO A 244 21.00 -11.00 5.29
C PRO A 244 21.74 -12.12 4.53
N GLY A 245 21.94 -11.91 3.24
CA GLY A 245 22.71 -12.81 2.38
C GLY A 245 24.23 -12.57 2.48
N PRO A 246 25.06 -13.49 1.97
CA PRO A 246 26.53 -13.35 1.98
C PRO A 246 27.04 -12.13 1.20
N ASP A 247 26.24 -11.60 0.28
CA ASP A 247 26.52 -10.43 -0.53
C ASP A 247 25.92 -9.14 0.05
N GLY A 248 25.44 -9.18 1.29
CA GLY A 248 24.83 -8.06 1.98
C GLY A 248 23.41 -7.73 1.52
N ARG A 249 22.85 -8.46 0.54
CA ARG A 249 21.45 -8.26 0.11
C ARG A 249 20.50 -9.05 1.00
N TRP A 250 19.33 -8.46 1.27
CA TRP A 250 18.27 -9.12 2.00
C TRP A 250 17.46 -10.05 1.09
N GLY A 251 17.14 -11.23 1.61
CA GLY A 251 16.28 -12.18 0.92
C GLY A 251 15.94 -13.37 1.80
N VAL A 252 14.89 -14.10 1.45
CA VAL A 252 14.48 -15.31 2.18
C VAL A 252 15.55 -16.42 2.10
N ASN A 253 16.52 -16.30 1.17
CA ASN A 253 17.66 -17.20 1.01
C ASN A 253 17.28 -18.68 0.87
N MET A 254 16.14 -18.95 0.22
CA MET A 254 15.60 -20.29 0.02
C MET A 254 14.96 -20.42 -1.37
N THR A 255 15.05 -21.61 -1.96
CA THR A 255 14.41 -21.95 -3.24
C THR A 255 12.91 -22.14 -3.06
N ARG A 256 12.09 -21.51 -3.91
CA ARG A 256 10.64 -21.75 -3.96
C ARG A 256 10.35 -23.22 -4.26
N GLY A 257 9.43 -23.82 -3.52
CA GLY A 257 9.11 -25.25 -3.58
C GLY A 257 9.94 -26.11 -2.63
N THR A 258 10.66 -25.53 -1.68
CA THR A 258 11.34 -26.32 -0.64
C THR A 258 10.34 -27.16 0.16
N VAL A 259 10.75 -28.36 0.55
CA VAL A 259 9.96 -29.28 1.36
C VAL A 259 10.25 -29.00 2.83
N LEU A 260 9.20 -28.78 3.62
CA LEU A 260 9.30 -28.60 5.07
C LEU A 260 9.04 -29.94 5.78
N GLN A 261 9.86 -30.27 6.77
CA GLN A 261 9.70 -31.46 7.62
C GLN A 261 9.19 -31.11 9.02
N GLY A 262 9.25 -29.83 9.41
CA GLY A 262 8.86 -29.33 10.72
C GLY A 262 9.94 -29.51 11.80
N PHE A 263 11.16 -29.88 11.42
CA PHE A 263 12.32 -30.08 12.31
C PHE A 263 13.36 -28.98 12.17
N GLN A 264 14.28 -28.86 13.14
CA GLN A 264 15.32 -27.81 13.19
C GLN A 264 16.22 -27.72 11.95
N THR A 265 16.23 -28.76 11.11
CA THR A 265 16.94 -28.80 9.83
C THR A 265 16.23 -28.02 8.72
N ASP A 266 14.97 -27.63 8.91
CA ASP A 266 14.24 -26.83 7.95
C ASP A 266 14.85 -25.42 7.81
N PRO A 267 14.82 -24.83 6.60
CA PRO A 267 15.22 -23.43 6.43
C PRO A 267 14.36 -22.51 7.29
N LEU A 268 14.97 -21.46 7.84
CA LEU A 268 14.29 -20.43 8.65
C LEU A 268 13.57 -20.98 9.89
N TYR A 269 13.94 -22.16 10.39
CA TYR A 269 13.20 -22.82 11.47
C TYR A 269 12.99 -21.93 12.69
N ASN A 270 14.03 -21.21 13.13
CA ASN A 270 14.00 -20.34 14.31
C ASN A 270 13.35 -18.99 13.99
N GLU A 271 13.58 -18.49 12.78
CA GLU A 271 13.06 -17.22 12.28
C GLU A 271 11.53 -17.27 12.10
N ARG A 272 10.96 -18.47 11.99
CA ARG A 272 9.51 -18.70 11.96
C ARG A 272 8.85 -18.75 13.34
N ASN A 273 9.61 -18.73 14.43
CA ASN A 273 9.03 -18.75 15.78
C ASN A 273 8.21 -17.46 16.00
N GLY A 274 6.96 -17.60 16.45
CA GLY A 274 6.05 -16.47 16.60
C GLY A 274 5.57 -15.86 15.29
N MET A 275 5.77 -16.53 14.15
CA MET A 275 5.42 -16.03 12.81
C MET A 275 4.38 -16.92 12.12
N TYR A 276 3.42 -17.46 12.87
CA TYR A 276 2.28 -18.20 12.33
C TYR A 276 1.05 -17.31 12.28
N ILE A 277 0.46 -17.14 11.10
CA ILE A 277 -0.60 -16.13 10.84
C ILE A 277 -2.02 -16.72 10.80
N GLY A 278 -2.14 -18.04 10.91
CA GLY A 278 -3.41 -18.75 10.96
C GLY A 278 -3.37 -20.13 10.32
N GLN A 279 -4.52 -20.79 10.33
CA GLN A 279 -4.77 -22.06 9.64
C GLN A 279 -5.76 -21.88 8.48
N GLY A 280 -5.61 -22.73 7.47
CA GLY A 280 -6.53 -22.83 6.37
C GLY A 280 -6.57 -24.22 5.75
N ILE A 281 -7.39 -24.36 4.71
CA ILE A 281 -7.56 -25.60 3.95
C ILE A 281 -6.74 -25.48 2.67
N ALA A 282 -5.86 -26.44 2.41
CA ALA A 282 -5.12 -26.52 1.17
C ALA A 282 -6.08 -26.74 0.00
N MET A 283 -6.09 -25.82 -0.97
CA MET A 283 -6.98 -25.90 -2.13
C MET A 283 -6.36 -26.66 -3.30
N MET A 284 -5.07 -26.97 -3.19
CA MET A 284 -4.28 -27.72 -4.16
C MET A 284 -3.31 -28.63 -3.41
N SER A 285 -2.89 -29.74 -4.04
CA SER A 285 -1.74 -30.50 -3.53
C SER A 285 -0.45 -29.69 -3.66
N ARG A 286 0.61 -30.10 -2.94
CA ARG A 286 1.93 -29.49 -3.06
C ARG A 286 2.40 -29.37 -4.52
N ALA A 287 2.18 -30.41 -5.31
CA ALA A 287 2.53 -30.39 -6.74
C ALA A 287 1.76 -29.32 -7.51
N GLY A 288 0.48 -29.11 -7.18
CA GLY A 288 -0.35 -28.04 -7.74
C GLY A 288 0.16 -26.66 -7.36
N ILE A 289 0.42 -26.41 -6.08
CA ILE A 289 0.91 -25.11 -5.55
C ILE A 289 2.18 -24.64 -6.28
N PHE A 290 3.10 -25.54 -6.61
CA PHE A 290 4.38 -25.17 -7.22
C PHE A 290 4.44 -25.34 -8.75
N ARG A 291 3.36 -25.83 -9.39
CA ARG A 291 3.26 -25.92 -10.87
C ARG A 291 2.30 -24.90 -11.46
N ALA A 292 1.25 -24.51 -10.74
CA ALA A 292 0.30 -23.51 -11.19
C ALA A 292 0.93 -22.10 -11.23
N SER A 293 0.41 -21.25 -12.11
CA SER A 293 0.79 -19.83 -12.21
C SER A 293 -0.10 -18.93 -11.34
N GLU A 294 -1.34 -19.35 -11.06
CA GLU A 294 -2.35 -18.59 -10.34
C GLU A 294 -3.32 -19.52 -9.60
N GLY A 295 -4.25 -18.93 -8.85
CA GLY A 295 -5.24 -19.64 -8.04
C GLY A 295 -4.97 -19.58 -6.54
N VAL A 296 -5.97 -19.98 -5.76
CA VAL A 296 -5.89 -20.06 -4.30
C VAL A 296 -5.11 -21.32 -3.92
N ALA A 297 -4.04 -21.16 -3.15
CA ALA A 297 -3.25 -22.26 -2.59
C ALA A 297 -3.80 -22.71 -1.24
N VAL A 298 -4.18 -21.75 -0.37
CA VAL A 298 -4.80 -22.01 0.93
C VAL A 298 -5.98 -21.07 1.13
N ASP A 299 -7.14 -21.67 1.41
CA ASP A 299 -8.35 -20.98 1.85
C ASP A 299 -8.30 -20.85 3.38
N MET A 300 -7.96 -19.66 3.84
CA MET A 300 -7.75 -19.30 5.24
C MET A 300 -9.07 -19.35 6.01
N LYS A 301 -9.15 -20.22 7.02
CA LYS A 301 -10.36 -20.42 7.85
C LYS A 301 -10.25 -19.82 9.25
N ASN A 302 -9.10 -19.98 9.89
CA ASN A 302 -8.87 -19.47 11.24
C ASN A 302 -7.62 -18.59 11.25
N GLN A 303 -7.82 -17.28 11.18
CA GLN A 303 -6.75 -16.28 11.09
C GLN A 303 -6.53 -15.59 12.44
N VAL A 304 -5.28 -15.20 12.70
CA VAL A 304 -4.94 -14.40 13.88
C VAL A 304 -5.68 -13.06 13.87
N TYR A 305 -5.81 -12.43 12.69
CA TYR A 305 -6.66 -11.26 12.50
C TYR A 305 -7.76 -11.62 11.51
N ARG A 306 -9.01 -11.42 11.90
CA ARG A 306 -10.19 -11.68 11.07
C ARG A 306 -10.67 -10.36 10.53
N LEU A 307 -10.25 -10.05 9.31
CA LEU A 307 -10.73 -8.94 8.50
C LEU A 307 -11.46 -9.50 7.28
N PRO A 308 -12.55 -8.84 6.82
CA PRO A 308 -13.26 -9.28 5.64
C PRO A 308 -12.39 -9.16 4.38
N SER A 309 -12.62 -10.06 3.43
CA SER A 309 -12.02 -9.99 2.11
C SER A 309 -12.90 -9.18 1.17
N PHE A 310 -12.31 -8.25 0.41
CA PHE A 310 -13.03 -7.43 -0.58
C PHE A 310 -12.60 -7.73 -2.01
N ASN A 311 -12.06 -8.92 -2.27
CA ASN A 311 -11.75 -9.29 -3.63
C ASN A 311 -13.05 -9.46 -4.42
N ASP A 312 -13.20 -8.70 -5.51
CA ASP A 312 -14.37 -8.70 -6.39
C ASP A 312 -15.71 -8.33 -5.70
N VAL A 313 -15.65 -7.59 -4.59
CA VAL A 313 -16.82 -7.10 -3.86
C VAL A 313 -17.16 -5.68 -4.32
N LEU A 314 -18.41 -5.46 -4.76
CA LEU A 314 -18.95 -4.13 -5.14
C LEU A 314 -18.02 -3.34 -6.09
N GLN A 315 -17.49 -4.02 -7.11
CA GLN A 315 -16.58 -3.44 -8.09
C GLN A 315 -17.13 -2.11 -8.66
N GLY A 316 -16.27 -1.10 -8.72
CA GLY A 316 -16.63 0.24 -9.19
C GLY A 316 -17.41 1.11 -8.18
N GLU A 317 -18.09 0.53 -7.17
CA GLU A 317 -18.82 1.29 -6.14
C GLU A 317 -17.96 1.61 -4.91
N ILE A 318 -16.94 0.79 -4.63
CA ILE A 318 -16.06 0.95 -3.47
C ILE A 318 -14.59 0.88 -3.85
N PHE A 319 -13.74 1.47 -2.99
CA PHE A 319 -12.30 1.35 -3.09
C PHE A 319 -11.67 1.22 -1.69
N LEU A 320 -10.88 0.18 -1.46
CA LEU A 320 -10.14 0.02 -0.21
C LEU A 320 -9.00 1.04 -0.13
N GLN A 321 -9.06 1.91 0.88
CA GLN A 321 -8.09 2.99 1.03
C GLN A 321 -7.94 3.37 2.50
N ASN A 322 -6.70 3.50 2.95
CA ASN A 322 -6.40 3.93 4.31
C ASN A 322 -6.92 5.36 4.55
N LEU A 323 -7.51 5.61 5.73
CA LEU A 323 -8.08 6.89 6.11
C LEU A 323 -7.12 8.09 5.88
N PRO A 324 -5.83 8.04 6.28
CA PRO A 324 -4.91 9.15 6.04
C PRO A 324 -4.76 9.52 4.57
N SER A 325 -4.83 8.55 3.65
CA SER A 325 -4.77 8.81 2.22
C SER A 325 -6.04 9.48 1.67
N ILE A 326 -7.20 9.23 2.28
CA ILE A 326 -8.44 9.94 1.94
C ILE A 326 -8.35 11.38 2.45
N ILE A 327 -7.86 11.57 3.67
CA ILE A 327 -7.64 12.90 4.27
C ILE A 327 -6.66 13.72 3.43
N THR A 328 -5.63 13.12 2.82
CA THR A 328 -4.73 13.83 1.90
C THR A 328 -5.48 14.47 0.73
N ALA A 329 -6.43 13.77 0.13
CA ALA A 329 -7.23 14.31 -0.97
C ALA A 329 -8.13 15.46 -0.52
N HIS A 330 -8.62 15.44 0.72
CA HIS A 330 -9.37 16.55 1.33
C HIS A 330 -8.47 17.73 1.70
N ALA A 331 -7.28 17.48 2.23
CA ALA A 331 -6.32 18.54 2.57
C ALA A 331 -5.91 19.36 1.33
N LEU A 332 -5.88 18.71 0.16
CA LEU A 332 -5.66 19.35 -1.14
C LEU A 332 -6.79 20.33 -1.50
N ASP A 333 -7.98 20.12 -0.95
CA ASP A 333 -9.17 20.97 -1.12
C ASP A 333 -9.48 21.29 -2.59
N PRO A 334 -9.60 20.27 -3.47
CA PRO A 334 -9.78 20.47 -4.90
C PRO A 334 -11.15 21.04 -5.24
N GLN A 335 -11.21 22.01 -6.14
CA GLN A 335 -12.46 22.61 -6.60
C GLN A 335 -12.83 22.12 -8.00
N LYS A 336 -14.13 22.22 -8.30
CA LYS A 336 -14.67 21.91 -9.61
C LYS A 336 -14.09 22.83 -10.68
N GLY A 337 -13.77 22.27 -11.84
CA GLY A 337 -13.20 22.97 -12.99
C GLY A 337 -11.71 23.23 -12.92
N GLU A 338 -11.04 22.88 -11.81
CA GLU A 338 -9.61 23.10 -11.65
C GLU A 338 -8.76 22.07 -12.38
N ARG A 339 -7.52 22.47 -12.64
CA ARG A 339 -6.46 21.63 -13.21
C ARG A 339 -5.51 21.18 -12.12
N ILE A 340 -5.51 19.87 -11.85
CA ILE A 340 -4.84 19.26 -10.71
C ILE A 340 -3.80 18.25 -11.18
N LEU A 341 -2.61 18.27 -10.60
CA LEU A 341 -1.54 17.29 -10.87
C LEU A 341 -1.37 16.32 -9.70
N ASP A 342 -1.39 15.03 -9.96
CA ASP A 342 -0.86 13.98 -9.08
C ASP A 342 0.45 13.45 -9.68
N MET A 343 1.57 13.82 -9.07
CA MET A 343 2.91 13.59 -9.63
C MET A 343 3.39 12.14 -9.53
N CYS A 344 2.82 11.35 -8.61
CA CYS A 344 3.23 10.00 -8.27
C CYS A 344 1.98 9.15 -8.03
N ALA A 345 1.12 9.08 -9.04
CA ALA A 345 -0.28 8.74 -8.87
C ALA A 345 -0.56 7.26 -8.58
N ALA A 346 0.31 6.34 -8.99
CA ALA A 346 -0.05 4.92 -8.98
C ALA A 346 -0.14 4.32 -7.56
N PRO A 347 -1.17 3.50 -7.28
CA PRO A 347 -2.11 2.89 -8.23
C PRO A 347 -3.37 3.72 -8.56
N GLY A 348 -3.47 4.98 -8.12
CA GLY A 348 -4.56 5.91 -8.47
C GLY A 348 -5.57 6.15 -7.36
N GLY A 349 -5.33 5.65 -6.14
CA GLY A 349 -6.29 5.76 -5.03
C GLY A 349 -6.56 7.20 -4.59
N LYS A 350 -5.53 8.06 -4.54
CA LYS A 350 -5.68 9.49 -4.21
C LYS A 350 -6.20 10.28 -5.41
N THR A 351 -5.69 10.00 -6.61
CA THR A 351 -6.17 10.56 -7.88
C THR A 351 -7.69 10.41 -8.03
N THR A 352 -8.20 9.19 -7.84
CA THR A 352 -9.64 8.89 -7.96
C THR A 352 -10.44 9.39 -6.75
N ALA A 353 -9.79 9.65 -5.60
CA ALA A 353 -10.41 10.37 -4.49
C ALA A 353 -10.65 11.84 -4.85
N ILE A 354 -9.65 12.51 -5.43
CA ILE A 354 -9.77 13.89 -5.92
C ILE A 354 -10.90 13.98 -6.97
N ALA A 355 -10.91 13.08 -7.96
CA ALA A 355 -11.95 13.04 -9.00
C ALA A 355 -13.36 12.93 -8.41
N ILE A 356 -13.54 12.11 -7.37
CA ILE A 356 -14.84 11.92 -6.71
C ILE A 356 -15.23 13.13 -5.86
N ILE A 357 -14.27 13.83 -5.25
CA ILE A 357 -14.52 15.09 -4.51
C ILE A 357 -15.05 16.17 -5.46
N ILE A 358 -14.41 16.34 -6.62
CA ILE A 358 -14.81 17.33 -7.63
C ILE A 358 -15.97 16.84 -8.53
N LYS A 359 -16.58 15.69 -8.22
CA LYS A 359 -17.70 15.10 -8.98
C LYS A 359 -17.40 14.90 -10.47
N ASP A 360 -16.17 14.49 -10.79
CA ASP A 360 -15.69 14.29 -12.16
C ASP A 360 -15.73 15.56 -13.04
N GLU A 361 -15.84 16.75 -12.43
CA GLU A 361 -15.87 18.05 -13.11
C GLU A 361 -14.52 18.79 -12.93
N GLY A 362 -13.59 18.65 -13.88
CA GLY A 362 -12.29 19.30 -13.87
C GLY A 362 -11.28 18.59 -14.78
N GLU A 363 -9.99 18.85 -14.59
CA GLU A 363 -8.91 18.14 -15.29
C GLU A 363 -7.90 17.61 -14.25
N ILE A 364 -7.78 16.29 -14.14
CA ILE A 364 -6.80 15.65 -13.27
C ILE A 364 -5.74 14.97 -14.10
N ILE A 365 -4.51 15.41 -13.94
CA ILE A 365 -3.34 14.83 -14.57
C ILE A 365 -2.68 13.87 -13.60
N ALA A 366 -2.65 12.58 -13.93
CA ALA A 366 -2.01 11.54 -13.13
C ALA A 366 -0.73 11.04 -13.80
N ALA A 367 0.41 11.25 -13.16
CA ALA A 367 1.72 10.84 -13.67
C ALA A 367 2.31 9.69 -12.84
N ASP A 368 2.93 8.72 -13.52
CA ASP A 368 3.84 7.76 -12.88
C ASP A 368 4.96 7.36 -13.84
N ARG A 369 6.14 7.04 -13.30
CA ARG A 369 7.32 6.67 -14.08
C ARG A 369 7.14 5.34 -14.81
N SER A 370 6.40 4.41 -14.23
CA SER A 370 6.25 3.05 -14.75
C SER A 370 5.02 2.94 -15.66
N HIS A 371 5.22 2.41 -16.87
CA HIS A 371 4.13 2.17 -17.82
C HIS A 371 3.04 1.26 -17.23
N ASN A 372 3.42 0.17 -16.55
CA ASN A 372 2.45 -0.75 -15.96
C ASN A 372 1.63 -0.08 -14.86
N LYS A 373 2.29 0.76 -14.05
CA LYS A 373 1.62 1.52 -12.98
C LYS A 373 0.65 2.56 -13.55
N VAL A 374 0.98 3.18 -14.68
CA VAL A 374 0.05 4.06 -15.40
C VAL A 374 -1.19 3.29 -15.90
N LEU A 375 -1.00 2.09 -16.46
CA LEU A 375 -2.12 1.23 -16.84
C LEU A 375 -3.01 0.85 -15.64
N ASP A 376 -2.43 0.67 -14.46
CA ASP A 376 -3.19 0.39 -13.23
C ASP A 376 -4.09 1.58 -12.84
N ILE A 377 -3.59 2.81 -12.99
CA ILE A 377 -4.39 4.04 -12.78
C ILE A 377 -5.54 4.10 -13.78
N GLN A 378 -5.26 3.89 -15.08
CA GLN A 378 -6.29 3.90 -16.14
C GLN A 378 -7.37 2.85 -15.87
N LYS A 379 -6.95 1.62 -15.49
CA LYS A 379 -7.88 0.54 -15.14
C LYS A 379 -8.77 0.94 -13.97
N LEU A 380 -8.19 1.51 -12.91
CA LEU A 380 -8.95 1.93 -11.74
C LEU A 380 -9.92 3.08 -12.05
N ALA A 381 -9.49 4.07 -12.84
CA ALA A 381 -10.35 5.17 -13.29
C ALA A 381 -11.54 4.64 -14.12
N ALA A 382 -11.29 3.73 -15.06
CA ALA A 382 -12.32 3.09 -15.87
C ALA A 382 -13.30 2.24 -15.02
N GLU A 383 -12.78 1.46 -14.06
CA GLU A 383 -13.59 0.67 -13.13
C GLU A 383 -14.52 1.57 -12.29
N LEU A 384 -14.00 2.70 -11.80
CA LEU A 384 -14.77 3.69 -11.05
C LEU A 384 -15.63 4.60 -11.94
N GLY A 385 -15.50 4.51 -13.27
CA GLY A 385 -16.28 5.30 -14.24
C GLY A 385 -15.97 6.79 -14.21
N LEU A 386 -14.69 7.15 -14.04
CA LEU A 386 -14.22 8.53 -13.96
C LEU A 386 -13.59 8.94 -15.30
N SER A 387 -13.96 10.12 -15.79
CA SER A 387 -13.57 10.63 -17.11
C SER A 387 -12.62 11.82 -17.06
N CYS A 388 -12.53 12.53 -15.93
CA CYS A 388 -11.67 13.71 -15.79
C CYS A 388 -10.19 13.40 -15.59
N ILE A 389 -9.79 12.12 -15.57
CA ILE A 389 -8.42 11.69 -15.29
C ILE A 389 -7.67 11.38 -16.59
N THR A 390 -6.65 12.17 -16.87
CA THR A 390 -5.69 11.95 -17.96
C THR A 390 -4.38 11.44 -17.39
N THR A 391 -3.88 10.30 -17.91
CA THR A 391 -2.70 9.64 -17.35
C THR A 391 -1.46 9.76 -18.24
N TYR A 392 -0.31 10.02 -17.64
CA TYR A 392 0.98 10.11 -18.34
C TYR A 392 2.03 9.18 -17.77
N LYS A 393 2.81 8.56 -18.66
CA LYS A 393 4.09 7.98 -18.28
C LYS A 393 5.13 9.09 -18.21
N LEU A 394 5.47 9.52 -17.01
CA LEU A 394 6.36 10.65 -16.77
C LEU A 394 7.21 10.44 -15.51
N ASP A 395 8.48 10.76 -15.60
CA ASP A 395 9.37 10.81 -14.44
C ASP A 395 9.10 12.12 -13.68
N ALA A 396 8.70 12.04 -12.41
CA ALA A 396 8.39 13.21 -11.58
C ALA A 396 9.52 14.24 -11.55
N LEU A 397 10.78 13.80 -11.67
CA LEU A 397 11.96 14.69 -11.74
C LEU A 397 12.12 15.44 -13.06
N LYS A 398 11.28 15.15 -14.04
CA LYS A 398 11.27 15.75 -15.38
C LYS A 398 9.88 16.28 -15.72
N SER A 399 9.07 16.59 -14.71
CA SER A 399 7.71 17.06 -14.90
C SER A 399 7.64 18.49 -15.41
N VAL A 400 8.68 19.31 -15.22
CA VAL A 400 8.77 20.65 -15.81
C VAL A 400 9.39 20.59 -17.21
N CYS A 401 8.67 21.09 -18.21
CA CYS A 401 9.17 21.25 -19.57
C CYS A 401 10.21 22.39 -19.62
N LYS A 402 11.36 22.15 -20.27
CA LYS A 402 12.41 23.17 -20.43
C LYS A 402 12.14 24.01 -21.67
N SER A 403 12.34 25.33 -21.58
CA SER A 403 12.03 26.31 -22.62
C SER A 403 12.62 26.05 -24.01
N HIS A 404 13.72 25.29 -24.10
CA HIS A 404 14.32 24.90 -25.39
C HIS A 404 13.46 23.92 -26.23
N ASP A 405 12.48 23.22 -25.64
CA ASP A 405 11.62 22.27 -26.34
C ASP A 405 10.31 22.89 -26.90
N LEU A 406 10.02 24.16 -26.59
CA LEU A 406 8.83 24.89 -27.08
C LEU A 406 8.84 25.06 -28.61
N ASN A 407 10.02 25.21 -29.22
CA ASN A 407 10.17 25.42 -30.66
C ASN A 407 9.86 24.19 -31.52
N ALA A 408 9.64 23.01 -30.92
CA ALA A 408 9.18 21.82 -31.63
C ALA A 408 7.65 21.64 -31.59
N THR A 409 6.98 22.24 -30.62
CA THR A 409 5.51 22.11 -30.43
C THR A 409 4.75 23.23 -31.14
N VAL A 410 5.34 24.43 -31.25
CA VAL A 410 4.74 25.55 -31.99
C VAL A 410 4.68 25.28 -33.50
N THR A 411 5.60 24.48 -34.06
CA THR A 411 5.60 24.08 -35.49
C THR A 411 4.50 23.08 -35.83
N SER A 412 3.85 22.46 -34.84
CA SER A 412 2.70 21.56 -35.04
C SER A 412 1.34 22.23 -34.83
N ILE A 413 1.29 23.49 -34.39
CA ILE A 413 0.04 24.25 -34.13
C ILE A 413 -0.14 25.42 -35.10
N SER A 414 0.90 25.81 -35.85
CA SER A 414 0.87 26.91 -36.83
C SER A 414 0.71 26.43 -38.29
N GLY A 415 -0.09 25.39 -38.48
CA GLY A 415 -0.37 24.78 -39.78
C GLY A 415 -1.84 24.83 -40.18
N ASP A 416 -2.58 25.86 -39.78
CA ASP A 416 -3.87 26.15 -40.38
C ASP A 416 -4.17 27.64 -40.27
N SER A 417 -4.21 28.32 -41.42
CA SER A 417 -5.25 29.27 -41.82
C SER A 417 -4.74 30.34 -42.80
N PHE A 418 -5.57 30.56 -43.83
CA PHE A 418 -5.65 31.71 -44.72
C PHE A 418 -4.40 32.13 -45.53
N LYS A 419 -4.45 31.84 -46.84
CA LYS A 419 -3.95 32.79 -47.84
C LYS A 419 -5.05 33.12 -48.85
N SER A 420 -5.47 34.37 -48.75
CA SER A 420 -6.27 35.13 -49.71
C SER A 420 -5.49 35.46 -50.97
N ASP A 421 -6.24 35.58 -52.07
CA ASP A 421 -5.84 36.09 -53.38
C ASP A 421 -5.02 37.39 -53.33
N ALA A 422 -4.01 37.48 -54.21
CA ALA A 422 -3.88 38.52 -55.23
C ALA A 422 -2.53 38.44 -55.99
N THR A 423 -2.63 38.18 -57.29
CA THR A 423 -1.81 38.72 -58.41
C THR A 423 -0.28 38.89 -58.22
N ASN A 424 0.53 38.16 -59.00
CA ASN A 424 1.16 38.77 -60.18
C ASN A 424 1.81 37.75 -61.13
N GLN A 425 1.85 38.17 -62.39
CA GLN A 425 2.17 37.46 -63.62
C GLN A 425 3.64 36.99 -63.72
N ASN A 426 3.90 35.81 -64.33
CA ASN A 426 4.60 35.73 -65.62
C ASN A 426 4.77 34.29 -66.14
N SER A 427 4.38 34.15 -67.41
CA SER A 427 4.71 33.18 -68.46
C SER A 427 5.85 32.16 -68.23
N SER A 428 5.62 30.88 -68.54
CA SER A 428 5.83 30.34 -69.90
C SER A 428 5.72 28.79 -69.93
N THR A 429 4.81 28.32 -70.79
CA THR A 429 4.87 27.11 -71.64
C THR A 429 5.74 25.93 -71.25
N ALA A 430 5.12 24.76 -71.02
CA ALA A 430 5.13 23.66 -71.99
C ALA A 430 4.16 22.54 -71.58
N GLU A 431 3.41 22.09 -72.59
CA GLU A 431 2.31 21.13 -72.57
C GLU A 431 2.76 19.67 -72.38
N SER A 432 1.93 18.85 -71.71
CA SER A 432 1.24 17.68 -72.27
C SER A 432 0.47 17.00 -71.13
N GLN A 433 -0.86 17.10 -71.10
CA GLN A 433 -1.81 16.12 -71.65
C GLN A 433 -1.71 14.72 -70.99
N VAL A 434 -2.76 14.04 -70.54
CA VAL A 434 -4.22 14.23 -70.65
C VAL A 434 -4.84 13.16 -69.72
N GLU A 435 -5.89 13.56 -68.99
CA GLU A 435 -7.15 12.85 -68.69
C GLU A 435 -7.13 11.51 -67.92
N LYS A 436 -7.88 11.29 -66.81
CA LYS A 436 -9.22 11.69 -66.29
C LYS A 436 -9.94 10.37 -65.97
N VAL A 437 -10.53 10.25 -64.76
CA VAL A 437 -12.00 10.07 -64.54
C VAL A 437 -12.35 8.61 -64.26
N GLN A 438 -13.25 8.19 -63.37
CA GLN A 438 -14.14 8.73 -62.31
C GLN A 438 -14.41 7.51 -61.39
N ALA A 439 -14.52 7.62 -60.06
CA ALA A 439 -15.74 7.89 -59.29
C ALA A 439 -16.94 6.99 -59.65
N ASP A 440 -17.37 6.11 -58.74
CA ASP A 440 -18.66 6.27 -58.03
C ASP A 440 -19.08 5.00 -57.24
N ASP A 441 -19.44 5.24 -55.98
CA ASP A 441 -20.65 4.83 -55.26
C ASP A 441 -21.00 3.39 -54.83
N ILE A 442 -21.25 3.33 -53.50
CA ILE A 442 -22.46 2.88 -52.80
C ILE A 442 -22.65 1.37 -52.47
N ALA A 443 -22.62 1.15 -51.15
CA ALA A 443 -23.48 0.35 -50.28
C ALA A 443 -23.59 -1.19 -50.41
N GLY A 444 -23.63 -1.81 -49.24
CA GLY A 444 -24.75 -2.70 -48.92
C GLY A 444 -24.41 -4.12 -48.46
N ILE A 445 -24.37 -4.29 -47.14
CA ILE A 445 -25.13 -5.30 -46.37
C ILE A 445 -24.81 -6.83 -46.52
N SER A 446 -24.57 -7.39 -45.33
CA SER A 446 -24.89 -8.73 -44.80
C SER A 446 -24.09 -10.00 -45.12
N MET A 447 -23.64 -10.57 -44.00
CA MET A 447 -23.44 -11.98 -43.64
C MET A 447 -24.19 -13.03 -44.47
N ILE A 448 -23.48 -14.11 -44.81
CA ILE A 448 -24.02 -15.48 -44.86
C ILE A 448 -23.02 -16.44 -44.20
N ASP A 449 -23.59 -17.32 -43.40
CA ASP A 449 -23.02 -18.35 -42.55
C ASP A 449 -22.84 -19.69 -43.33
N VAL A 450 -21.87 -20.49 -42.87
CA VAL A 450 -21.93 -21.97 -42.74
C VAL A 450 -21.64 -22.90 -43.96
N ASN A 451 -20.47 -23.55 -43.83
CA ASN A 451 -20.16 -24.98 -44.01
C ASN A 451 -19.58 -25.59 -45.31
N ASN A 452 -18.56 -26.41 -45.01
CA ASN A 452 -18.23 -27.75 -45.52
C ASN A 452 -17.26 -27.88 -46.70
N VAL A 453 -16.01 -28.28 -46.42
CA VAL A 453 -15.37 -29.42 -47.09
C VAL A 453 -14.45 -30.15 -46.11
N ASN A 454 -14.69 -31.45 -45.99
CA ASN A 454 -13.92 -32.44 -45.24
C ASN A 454 -13.06 -33.24 -46.24
N VAL A 455 -11.72 -33.24 -46.11
CA VAL A 455 -10.84 -34.24 -46.74
C VAL A 455 -9.70 -34.60 -45.79
N LYS A 456 -9.45 -35.91 -45.68
CA LYS A 456 -8.57 -36.60 -44.73
C LYS A 456 -7.09 -36.60 -45.14
N ASN A 457 -6.25 -36.65 -44.10
CA ASN A 457 -4.93 -37.28 -43.93
C ASN A 457 -3.78 -36.99 -44.92
N GLU A 458 -2.67 -36.47 -44.39
CA GLU A 458 -1.42 -37.25 -44.25
C GLU A 458 -0.44 -36.60 -43.25
N LYS A 459 0.27 -37.44 -42.49
CA LYS A 459 1.29 -37.06 -41.51
C LYS A 459 2.63 -36.86 -42.22
N SER A 460 3.22 -35.68 -42.10
CA SER A 460 4.68 -35.50 -42.18
C SER A 460 5.12 -34.57 -41.04
N SER A 461 5.93 -35.13 -40.13
CA SER A 461 6.48 -34.46 -38.97
C SER A 461 7.59 -33.49 -39.36
N GLU A 462 7.31 -32.19 -39.39
CA GLU A 462 8.34 -31.15 -39.38
C GLU A 462 8.64 -30.75 -37.93
N LYS A 463 9.80 -31.18 -37.42
CA LYS A 463 10.36 -30.67 -36.16
C LYS A 463 10.82 -29.23 -36.39
N ILE A 464 10.02 -28.27 -35.91
CA ILE A 464 10.42 -26.86 -35.84
C ILE A 464 11.56 -26.75 -34.81
N TYR A 465 12.79 -26.54 -35.29
CA TYR A 465 13.96 -26.30 -34.45
C TYR A 465 13.91 -24.87 -33.90
N ALA A 466 13.38 -24.70 -32.69
CA ALA A 466 13.41 -23.42 -32.00
C ALA A 466 14.84 -23.12 -31.51
N SER A 467 15.40 -21.97 -31.88
CA SER A 467 16.75 -21.60 -31.45
C SER A 467 16.81 -21.42 -29.92
N GLN A 468 17.98 -21.62 -29.30
CA GLN A 468 18.15 -21.30 -27.87
C GLN A 468 17.81 -19.84 -27.54
N ALA A 469 17.88 -18.93 -28.52
CA ALA A 469 17.43 -17.55 -28.36
C ALA A 469 15.89 -17.47 -28.25
N ASP A 470 15.15 -18.25 -29.03
CA ASP A 470 13.68 -18.30 -28.97
C ASP A 470 13.18 -18.95 -27.68
N VAL A 471 13.88 -19.96 -27.18
CA VAL A 471 13.60 -20.55 -25.86
C VAL A 471 13.86 -19.53 -24.75
N ARG A 472 14.95 -18.74 -24.83
CA ARG A 472 15.20 -17.64 -23.88
C ARG A 472 14.17 -16.51 -24.00
N LYS A 473 13.68 -16.22 -25.21
CA LYS A 473 12.62 -15.23 -25.48
C LYS A 473 11.28 -15.69 -24.93
N SER A 474 10.97 -16.98 -25.06
CA SER A 474 9.80 -17.65 -24.48
C SER A 474 9.87 -17.69 -22.93
N MET A 475 11.02 -18.04 -22.36
CA MET A 475 11.23 -17.98 -20.90
C MET A 475 11.15 -16.56 -20.35
N ARG A 476 11.61 -15.54 -21.10
CA ARG A 476 11.40 -14.12 -20.73
C ARG A 476 9.93 -13.71 -20.82
N ARG A 477 9.17 -14.17 -21.82
CA ARG A 477 7.71 -13.98 -21.90
C ARG A 477 6.96 -14.68 -20.78
N MET A 478 7.41 -15.86 -20.32
CA MET A 478 6.81 -16.54 -19.17
C MET A 478 7.17 -15.90 -17.83
N LYS A 479 8.38 -15.35 -17.69
CA LYS A 479 8.83 -14.68 -16.44
C LYS A 479 8.26 -13.26 -16.26
N ASN A 480 7.94 -12.58 -17.37
CA ASN A 480 7.42 -11.20 -17.37
C ASN A 480 5.93 -11.11 -17.76
N GLY A 481 5.24 -12.25 -17.91
CA GLY A 481 3.89 -12.31 -18.48
C GLY A 481 3.86 -12.01 -19.99
N PRO A 482 2.74 -12.31 -20.68
CA PRO A 482 2.58 -11.92 -22.08
C PRO A 482 2.67 -10.39 -22.16
N GLY A 483 3.67 -9.87 -22.88
CA GLY A 483 3.77 -8.44 -23.15
C GLY A 483 2.43 -7.93 -23.68
N ARG A 484 1.85 -6.96 -22.98
CA ARG A 484 0.43 -6.57 -23.01
C ARG A 484 0.05 -5.73 -24.24
N ASN A 485 0.50 -6.11 -25.44
CA ASN A 485 0.11 -5.46 -26.71
C ASN A 485 -1.14 -6.09 -27.36
N GLN A 486 -1.95 -6.86 -26.63
CA GLN A 486 -3.18 -7.47 -27.15
C GLN A 486 -4.41 -7.27 -26.25
N SER A 487 -4.46 -6.15 -25.54
CA SER A 487 -5.71 -5.58 -25.04
C SER A 487 -5.95 -4.30 -25.83
N LYS A 488 -7.19 -4.05 -26.27
CA LYS A 488 -7.66 -2.73 -26.73
C LYS A 488 -7.59 -1.75 -25.53
N GLY A 489 -6.38 -1.38 -25.12
CA GLY A 489 -6.10 -0.44 -24.05
C GLY A 489 -5.56 0.84 -24.67
N ASP A 490 -6.11 1.96 -24.25
CA ASP A 490 -5.76 3.29 -24.71
C ASP A 490 -4.24 3.51 -24.68
N ARG A 491 -3.74 4.26 -25.67
CA ARG A 491 -2.31 4.58 -25.75
C ARG A 491 -1.92 5.39 -24.52
N VAL A 492 -1.00 4.86 -23.71
CA VAL A 492 -0.38 5.65 -22.63
C VAL A 492 0.39 6.81 -23.25
N GLU A 493 -0.02 8.03 -22.92
CA GLU A 493 0.62 9.23 -23.42
C GLU A 493 2.01 9.40 -22.77
N ASN A 494 3.02 9.67 -23.61
CA ASN A 494 4.34 10.09 -23.15
C ASN A 494 4.36 11.62 -23.17
N SER A 495 4.49 12.26 -22.00
CA SER A 495 4.65 13.71 -21.90
C SER A 495 6.13 14.09 -21.87
N LYS A 496 6.46 15.26 -22.45
CA LYS A 496 7.79 15.90 -22.31
C LYS A 496 7.89 16.77 -21.04
N GLY A 497 6.86 16.78 -20.21
CA GLY A 497 6.69 17.68 -19.07
C GLY A 497 5.62 18.73 -19.34
N PHE A 498 5.31 19.53 -18.34
CA PHE A 498 4.30 20.58 -18.34
C PHE A 498 4.97 21.95 -18.18
N LEU A 499 4.28 23.01 -18.62
CA LEU A 499 4.76 24.37 -18.42
C LEU A 499 4.79 24.73 -16.93
N PRO A 500 5.75 25.55 -16.48
CA PRO A 500 5.70 26.12 -15.14
C PRO A 500 4.36 26.81 -14.86
N HIS A 501 3.93 26.81 -13.60
CA HIS A 501 2.71 27.51 -13.14
C HIS A 501 1.42 27.12 -13.88
N SER A 502 1.32 25.87 -14.34
CA SER A 502 0.20 25.38 -15.15
C SER A 502 -0.87 24.61 -14.36
N PHE A 503 -0.70 24.43 -13.05
CA PHE A 503 -1.63 23.70 -12.20
C PHE A 503 -2.13 24.56 -11.04
N ASP A 504 -3.43 24.47 -10.77
CA ASP A 504 -4.05 25.12 -9.62
C ASP A 504 -3.61 24.43 -8.33
N ARG A 505 -3.46 23.10 -8.39
CA ARG A 505 -3.07 22.26 -7.26
C ARG A 505 -2.13 21.14 -7.68
N VAL A 506 -1.18 20.82 -6.81
CA VAL A 506 -0.24 19.72 -7.00
C VAL A 506 -0.26 18.81 -5.78
N LEU A 507 -0.60 17.54 -5.98
CA LEU A 507 -0.40 16.46 -5.02
C LEU A 507 0.94 15.77 -5.32
N LEU A 508 1.80 15.74 -4.30
CA LEU A 508 3.02 14.95 -4.29
C LEU A 508 2.92 13.87 -3.20
N ASP A 509 2.32 12.74 -3.57
CA ASP A 509 2.36 11.51 -2.78
C ASP A 509 3.67 10.77 -3.06
N ALA A 510 4.75 11.23 -2.44
CA ALA A 510 6.08 10.86 -2.88
C ALA A 510 6.43 9.40 -2.56
N PRO A 511 7.17 8.69 -3.45
CA PRO A 511 7.74 7.41 -3.10
C PRO A 511 8.67 7.57 -1.89
N CYS A 512 8.43 6.78 -0.85
CA CYS A 512 9.09 6.87 0.44
C CYS A 512 9.59 5.51 0.91
N SER A 513 10.31 5.49 2.03
CA SER A 513 10.75 4.26 2.71
C SER A 513 9.60 3.37 3.24
N ALA A 514 8.36 3.87 3.17
CA ALA A 514 7.13 3.15 3.51
C ALA A 514 7.12 2.54 4.94
N LEU A 515 7.88 3.14 5.87
CA LEU A 515 8.07 2.64 7.23
C LEU A 515 6.81 2.65 8.10
N GLY A 516 5.78 3.38 7.68
CA GLY A 516 4.51 3.48 8.40
C GLY A 516 3.47 2.44 8.00
N LEU A 517 3.71 1.64 6.96
CA LEU A 517 2.72 0.65 6.50
C LEU A 517 2.45 -0.43 7.55
N ARG A 518 1.18 -0.87 7.63
CA ARG A 518 0.70 -1.91 8.54
C ARG A 518 -0.10 -3.00 7.81
N PRO A 519 -0.02 -4.26 8.26
CA PRO A 519 0.99 -4.78 9.18
C PRO A 519 2.37 -4.81 8.51
N ARG A 520 3.42 -4.80 9.31
CA ARG A 520 4.80 -4.93 8.87
C ARG A 520 5.51 -5.98 9.69
N LEU A 521 6.10 -6.95 9.00
CA LEU A 521 6.78 -8.08 9.64
C LEU A 521 8.32 -8.03 9.51
N PHE A 522 8.85 -6.99 8.86
CA PHE A 522 10.28 -6.81 8.63
C PHE A 522 10.63 -5.33 8.43
N SER A 523 11.75 -4.90 9.04
CA SER A 523 12.32 -3.55 8.90
C SER A 523 13.85 -3.54 8.78
N GLY A 524 14.50 -4.70 8.69
CA GLY A 524 15.96 -4.81 8.84
C GLY A 524 16.76 -4.26 7.67
N GLU A 525 16.14 -4.06 6.50
CA GLU A 525 16.84 -3.66 5.28
C GLU A 525 17.22 -2.18 5.21
N GLU A 526 16.55 -1.34 5.99
CA GLU A 526 16.77 0.10 5.93
C GLU A 526 18.05 0.52 6.67
N THR A 527 18.78 1.41 6.03
CA THR A 527 19.99 2.04 6.58
C THR A 527 19.80 3.55 6.63
N ILE A 528 20.56 4.22 7.49
CA ILE A 528 20.58 5.69 7.54
C ILE A 528 20.85 6.30 6.16
N GLU A 529 21.75 5.69 5.38
CA GLU A 529 22.02 6.14 4.01
C GLU A 529 20.81 5.97 3.09
N SER A 530 20.12 4.83 3.15
CA SER A 530 18.87 4.60 2.40
C SER A 530 17.83 5.66 2.75
N LEU A 531 17.62 5.94 4.03
CA LEU A 531 16.66 6.95 4.50
C LEU A 531 17.01 8.36 3.98
N ARG A 532 18.29 8.75 4.05
CA ARG A 532 18.76 10.03 3.49
C ARG A 532 18.59 10.11 1.98
N ASN A 533 18.78 9.01 1.27
CA ASN A 533 18.61 8.96 -0.18
C ASN A 533 17.14 9.14 -0.60
N HIS A 534 16.19 8.56 0.14
CA HIS A 534 14.76 8.82 -0.07
C HIS A 534 14.43 10.31 0.13
N ALA A 535 14.87 10.91 1.24
CA ALA A 535 14.66 12.33 1.52
C ALA A 535 15.24 13.24 0.41
N LYS A 536 16.48 12.98 -0.04
CA LYS A 536 17.10 13.74 -1.14
C LYS A 536 16.31 13.61 -2.44
N TYR A 537 15.81 12.41 -2.76
CA TYR A 537 15.01 12.17 -3.95
C TYR A 537 13.68 12.92 -3.89
N GLN A 538 13.03 12.94 -2.72
CA GLN A 538 11.77 13.65 -2.47
C GLN A 538 11.92 15.16 -2.60
N ARG A 539 12.99 15.77 -2.06
CA ARG A 539 13.27 17.20 -2.24
C ARG A 539 13.30 17.59 -3.72
N ARG A 540 14.00 16.82 -4.55
CA ARG A 540 14.06 17.07 -6.00
C ARG A 540 12.70 16.96 -6.70
N MET A 541 11.79 16.10 -6.23
CA MET A 541 10.42 16.04 -6.74
C MET A 541 9.58 17.22 -6.25
N PHE A 542 9.78 17.64 -5.00
CA PHE A 542 9.14 18.81 -4.43
C PHE A 542 9.54 20.08 -5.21
N ASP A 543 10.81 20.24 -5.59
CA ASP A 543 11.28 21.35 -6.42
C ASP A 543 10.54 21.45 -7.76
N GLN A 544 10.14 20.29 -8.33
CA GLN A 544 9.32 20.24 -9.54
C GLN A 544 7.87 20.62 -9.25
N ALA A 545 7.29 20.17 -8.13
CA ALA A 545 5.94 20.57 -7.69
C ALA A 545 5.83 22.10 -7.55
N VAL A 546 6.83 22.73 -6.92
CA VAL A 546 6.90 24.19 -6.72
C VAL A 546 6.93 24.96 -8.04
N GLN A 547 7.62 24.44 -9.05
CA GLN A 547 7.65 25.08 -10.38
C GLN A 547 6.35 24.91 -11.16
N LEU A 548 5.58 23.86 -10.89
CA LEU A 548 4.38 23.51 -11.66
C LEU A 548 3.10 24.15 -11.13
N VAL A 549 3.04 24.41 -9.82
CA VAL A 549 1.91 25.09 -9.21
C VAL A 549 1.92 26.58 -9.55
N ARG A 550 0.74 27.16 -9.82
CA ARG A 550 0.60 28.59 -10.06
C ARG A 550 0.74 29.41 -8.77
N PRO A 551 1.09 30.71 -8.85
CA PRO A 551 0.86 31.64 -7.73
C PRO A 551 -0.58 31.59 -7.23
N GLY A 552 -0.79 31.62 -5.92
CA GLY A 552 -2.08 31.40 -5.27
C GLY A 552 -2.53 29.92 -5.23
N GLY A 553 -1.76 29.00 -5.81
CA GLY A 553 -2.07 27.57 -5.83
C GLY A 553 -1.67 26.82 -4.55
N VAL A 554 -2.00 25.52 -4.52
CA VAL A 554 -1.78 24.65 -3.35
C VAL A 554 -0.88 23.47 -3.70
N ILE A 555 0.08 23.15 -2.83
CA ILE A 555 0.81 21.89 -2.86
C ILE A 555 0.43 21.08 -1.63
N VAL A 556 0.07 19.81 -1.81
CA VAL A 556 0.02 18.83 -0.71
C VAL A 556 1.11 17.80 -0.91
N TYR A 557 1.96 17.68 0.11
CA TYR A 557 2.97 16.64 0.23
C TYR A 557 2.49 15.56 1.19
N SER A 558 2.61 14.29 0.81
CA SER A 558 2.31 13.18 1.71
C SER A 558 3.25 12.00 1.55
N THR A 559 3.41 11.25 2.64
CA THR A 559 4.15 9.98 2.65
C THR A 559 3.47 8.95 3.56
N CYS A 560 3.71 7.66 3.29
CA CYS A 560 3.38 6.56 4.20
C CYS A 560 4.57 6.09 5.05
N THR A 561 5.45 7.02 5.43
CA THR A 561 6.61 6.73 6.29
C THR A 561 6.53 7.47 7.62
N ILE A 562 7.17 6.89 8.63
CA ILE A 562 7.41 7.54 9.91
C ILE A 562 8.72 8.34 9.92
N ASN A 563 9.51 8.30 8.85
CA ASN A 563 10.83 8.93 8.83
C ASN A 563 10.78 10.47 8.90
N PRO A 564 11.31 11.12 9.96
CA PRO A 564 11.36 12.58 10.05
C PRO A 564 12.14 13.25 8.92
N GLY A 565 13.22 12.59 8.43
CA GLY A 565 14.04 13.10 7.33
C GLY A 565 13.30 13.20 5.99
N GLU A 566 12.28 12.38 5.79
CA GLU A 566 11.40 12.41 4.61
C GLU A 566 10.18 13.33 4.83
N ASN A 567 9.87 13.67 6.07
CA ASN A 567 8.65 14.37 6.46
C ASN A 567 8.99 15.80 6.91
N GLU A 568 9.23 16.00 8.20
CA GLU A 568 9.49 17.30 8.79
C GLU A 568 10.72 18.00 8.21
N ALA A 569 11.79 17.25 7.90
CA ALA A 569 12.98 17.84 7.27
C ALA A 569 12.72 18.33 5.83
N LEU A 570 11.76 17.72 5.11
CA LEU A 570 11.34 18.23 3.79
C LEU A 570 10.53 19.52 3.95
N VAL A 571 9.67 19.61 4.96
CA VAL A 571 8.93 20.84 5.26
C VAL A 571 9.88 21.98 5.62
N ARG A 572 10.87 21.73 6.48
CA ARG A 572 11.91 22.71 6.82
C ARG A 572 12.67 23.18 5.57
N TYR A 573 13.12 22.23 4.75
CA TYR A 573 13.77 22.51 3.48
C TYR A 573 12.92 23.42 2.57
N ALA A 574 11.62 23.11 2.42
CA ALA A 574 10.71 23.88 1.59
C ALA A 574 10.57 25.33 2.06
N LEU A 575 10.35 25.53 3.37
CA LEU A 575 10.19 26.87 3.97
C LEU A 575 11.50 27.69 3.96
N ASP A 576 12.65 27.02 4.04
CA ASP A 576 13.94 27.70 3.98
C ASP A 576 14.33 28.09 2.55
N THR A 577 14.00 27.25 1.58
CA THR A 577 14.36 27.43 0.17
C THR A 577 13.39 28.37 -0.55
N TYR A 578 12.09 28.25 -0.30
CA TYR A 578 11.04 28.94 -1.05
C TYR A 578 10.27 29.90 -0.13
N LYS A 579 10.71 31.17 -0.09
CA LYS A 579 10.13 32.19 0.82
C LYS A 579 8.70 32.59 0.48
N PHE A 580 8.25 32.31 -0.74
CA PHE A 580 6.86 32.49 -1.15
C PHE A 580 5.95 31.32 -0.75
N LEU A 581 6.49 30.22 -0.20
CA LEU A 581 5.68 29.14 0.36
C LEU A 581 5.38 29.42 1.83
N SER A 582 4.15 29.12 2.23
CA SER A 582 3.73 29.10 3.64
C SER A 582 3.03 27.79 3.96
N LEU A 583 3.23 27.28 5.18
CA LEU A 583 2.44 26.15 5.69
C LEU A 583 1.01 26.61 5.97
N ALA A 584 0.05 25.78 5.61
CA ALA A 584 -1.36 26.07 5.80
C ALA A 584 -2.06 24.99 6.65
N PRO A 585 -3.04 25.37 7.48
CA PRO A 585 -3.86 24.42 8.20
C PRO A 585 -4.66 23.53 7.24
N GLN A 586 -4.95 22.31 7.70
CA GLN A 586 -5.53 21.26 6.90
C GLN A 586 -6.90 20.87 7.46
N HIS A 587 -7.85 20.61 6.57
CA HIS A 587 -9.18 20.15 6.92
C HIS A 587 -9.50 18.86 6.17
N PRO A 588 -10.01 17.82 6.84
CA PRO A 588 -10.16 17.71 8.30
C PRO A 588 -8.80 17.54 9.02
N ARG A 589 -8.73 18.01 10.27
CA ARG A 589 -7.59 17.81 11.18
C ARG A 589 -7.85 16.58 12.05
N VAL A 590 -7.15 15.50 11.77
CA VAL A 590 -7.37 14.17 12.37
C VAL A 590 -6.07 13.57 12.89
N GLY A 591 -4.96 13.80 12.18
CA GLY A 591 -3.63 13.40 12.63
C GLY A 591 -3.14 14.26 13.79
N GLY A 592 -2.16 13.75 14.52
CA GLY A 592 -1.42 14.49 15.54
C GLY A 592 -0.45 15.51 14.94
N PRO A 593 0.24 16.30 15.80
CA PRO A 593 1.23 17.26 15.38
C PRO A 593 2.49 16.59 14.78
N GLY A 594 3.25 17.35 14.01
CA GLY A 594 4.57 16.95 13.52
C GLY A 594 5.66 16.96 14.60
N LEU A 595 6.85 16.50 14.25
CA LEU A 595 8.02 16.50 15.13
C LEU A 595 8.81 17.82 15.04
N VAL A 596 9.13 18.38 16.21
CA VAL A 596 9.95 19.59 16.36
C VAL A 596 11.36 19.19 16.78
N GLY A 597 12.38 19.87 16.25
CA GLY A 597 13.76 19.69 16.68
C GLY A 597 14.73 19.43 15.53
N SER A 598 15.76 18.64 15.81
CA SER A 598 16.80 18.29 14.85
C SER A 598 17.50 16.99 15.24
N PHE A 599 18.25 16.43 14.31
CA PHE A 599 19.13 15.30 14.54
C PHE A 599 20.51 15.55 13.96
N GLU A 600 21.55 15.33 14.75
CA GLU A 600 22.95 15.40 14.30
C GLU A 600 23.45 14.00 13.94
N TYR A 601 23.82 13.81 12.67
CA TYR A 601 24.40 12.57 12.20
C TYR A 601 25.87 12.45 12.59
N SER A 602 26.39 11.23 12.58
CA SER A 602 27.80 10.94 12.89
C SER A 602 28.81 11.63 11.96
N ASP A 603 28.38 12.12 10.79
CA ASP A 603 29.21 12.89 9.85
C ASP A 603 29.17 14.41 10.11
N GLY A 604 28.52 14.86 11.18
CA GLY A 604 28.34 16.26 11.55
C GLY A 604 27.24 16.99 10.76
N TYR A 605 26.50 16.28 9.90
CA TYR A 605 25.33 16.86 9.23
C TYR A 605 24.19 17.03 10.24
N ILE A 606 23.63 18.23 10.33
CA ILE A 606 22.45 18.51 11.14
C ILE A 606 21.23 18.50 10.23
N GLU A 607 20.26 17.65 10.54
CA GLU A 607 18.95 17.62 9.92
C GLU A 607 17.95 18.34 10.82
N GLU A 608 17.54 19.53 10.39
CA GLU A 608 16.51 20.32 11.06
C GLU A 608 15.10 19.86 10.66
N TRP A 609 14.20 19.83 11.63
CA TRP A 609 12.78 19.50 11.47
C TRP A 609 11.92 20.76 11.65
N LEU A 610 10.71 20.63 12.17
CA LEU A 610 9.81 21.76 12.39
C LEU A 610 10.30 22.64 13.55
N LYS A 611 9.94 23.93 13.49
CA LYS A 611 10.09 24.89 14.58
C LYS A 611 8.81 24.94 15.41
N PRO A 612 8.88 25.34 16.70
CA PRO A 612 7.69 25.48 17.54
C PRO A 612 6.61 26.36 16.88
N GLY A 613 5.38 25.86 16.86
CA GLY A 613 4.22 26.45 16.19
C GLY A 613 3.97 25.92 14.76
N GLU A 614 4.96 25.32 14.09
CA GLU A 614 4.78 24.71 12.75
C GLU A 614 4.20 23.29 12.84
N GLU A 615 4.40 22.59 13.96
CA GLU A 615 3.93 21.22 14.19
C GLU A 615 2.41 21.07 14.13
N GLU A 616 1.68 22.15 14.45
CA GLU A 616 0.22 22.18 14.38
C GLU A 616 -0.33 22.47 12.97
N LEU A 617 0.53 22.70 11.96
CA LEU A 617 0.12 22.94 10.57
C LEU A 617 0.27 21.70 9.69
N VAL A 618 1.05 20.71 10.14
CA VAL A 618 1.20 19.40 9.49
C VAL A 618 0.35 18.34 10.21
N GLN A 619 0.12 17.20 9.59
CA GLN A 619 -0.58 16.07 10.21
C GLN A 619 0.29 14.82 10.16
N ARG A 620 0.59 14.26 11.33
CA ARG A 620 1.27 12.98 11.49
C ARG A 620 0.31 11.96 12.08
N PHE A 621 0.21 10.82 11.41
CA PHE A 621 -0.56 9.67 11.89
C PHE A 621 0.43 8.71 12.54
N ASP A 622 0.28 8.55 13.84
CA ASP A 622 1.09 7.66 14.66
C ASP A 622 0.40 6.29 14.78
N PRO A 623 1.03 5.19 14.34
CA PRO A 623 0.51 3.83 14.49
C PRO A 623 0.11 3.44 15.92
N SER A 624 0.79 4.02 16.91
CA SER A 624 0.59 3.73 18.33
C SER A 624 -0.42 4.63 19.03
N ALA A 625 -0.94 5.65 18.32
CA ALA A 625 -1.99 6.51 18.83
C ALA A 625 -3.35 5.78 18.90
N PRO A 626 -4.33 6.30 19.65
CA PRO A 626 -5.67 5.72 19.72
C PRO A 626 -6.38 5.63 18.36
N LEU A 627 -6.04 6.52 17.42
CA LEU A 627 -6.53 6.47 16.04
C LEU A 627 -5.78 5.39 15.26
N ASP A 628 -6.39 4.21 15.18
CA ASP A 628 -5.80 2.99 14.63
C ASP A 628 -5.59 3.04 13.11
N THR A 629 -4.52 3.69 12.69
CA THR A 629 -4.16 3.92 11.28
C THR A 629 -2.70 3.53 10.98
N ILE A 630 -2.33 3.56 9.70
CA ILE A 630 -0.92 3.45 9.31
C ILE A 630 -0.13 4.69 9.72
N GLY A 631 1.19 4.55 9.80
CA GLY A 631 2.11 5.67 9.88
C GLY A 631 2.03 6.50 8.60
N PHE A 632 1.73 7.78 8.74
CA PHE A 632 1.48 8.65 7.59
C PHE A 632 1.80 10.10 7.92
N PHE A 633 2.11 10.90 6.91
CA PHE A 633 2.40 12.33 7.04
C PHE A 633 1.74 13.14 5.93
N ILE A 634 1.23 14.33 6.29
CA ILE A 634 0.61 15.27 5.36
C ILE A 634 1.07 16.70 5.70
N ALA A 635 1.59 17.41 4.70
CA ALA A 635 1.90 18.84 4.76
C ALA A 635 1.21 19.56 3.60
N LYS A 636 0.56 20.69 3.91
CA LYS A 636 -0.09 21.57 2.94
C LYS A 636 0.67 22.89 2.86
N PHE A 637 1.00 23.30 1.65
CA PHE A 637 1.65 24.58 1.35
C PHE A 637 0.75 25.43 0.45
N ILE A 638 0.71 26.73 0.74
CA ILE A 638 0.13 27.75 -0.14
C ILE A 638 1.29 28.47 -0.83
N VAL A 639 1.15 28.67 -2.13
CA VAL A 639 2.06 29.49 -2.94
C VAL A 639 1.54 30.91 -2.90
N ASN A 640 2.19 31.79 -2.15
CA ASN A 640 1.76 33.18 -2.04
C ASN A 640 1.92 33.87 -3.41
N GLU A 641 0.98 34.75 -3.75
CA GLU A 641 1.17 35.66 -4.88
C GLU A 641 2.38 36.57 -4.59
N GLU A 642 3.29 36.71 -5.55
CA GLU A 642 4.37 37.69 -5.42
C GLU A 642 3.75 39.08 -5.31
N THR A 643 3.93 39.74 -4.16
CA THR A 643 3.50 41.13 -3.89
C THR A 643 4.29 42.15 -4.68
#